data_AF-A0A3M7N047-F1
#
_entry.id   AF-A0A3M7N047-F1
#
_cell.length_a   1.000
_cell.length_b   1.000
_cell.length_c   1.000
_cell.angle_alpha   90.00
_cell.angle_beta   90.00
_cell.angle_gamma   90.00
#
_symmetry.space_group_name_H-M   'P 1'
#
loop_
_entity.id
_entity.type
_entity.pdbx_description
1 polymer ?
#
loop_
_entity_poly.entity_id
_entity_poly.type
_entity_poly.pdbx_seq_one_letter_code
_entity_poly.pdbx_strand_id
1 'polypeptide(L)'
;MIHDFKWQRILQINHKKKDGLKYIAVATFMDTADSSEESHLLQSSYIRRFNEADRLKERYVRFQPTELQRIAGEAMQLDSCPPDIAKLAEGGFNKVFTLRAKNGREEVLARIPTPIAGPAHYTTANEVATMDFLRVVLNLPVPEVLAYSTTSDNPVGAEYILMERIEGESLSSRWLSLTTDEVIDIMTQIAEMEKKIFDFRFPAYGSLYYKTDLDDEEVQIPVVDDFVVGPVASRQFWHGERSKTEIDRGPWLSAVDCVTSAARREMAIIQHHAKPQPRQTFLLPTTHNIHPSEHTSLLSQFLQLAPCIIPPGSYTAPTLRHPDLSLSNILLAPGSSKIVGIIDWQDAVILPRFMQAGYPAFCQHDNPSQPQSLQIPSLPDDFDNMGVDEQRQCKTKFRLEEANLYYTAATGVHHEEHMKVLRMPHLGMLQYLLRQTGYPWDADVINLRAALVGITTPAVWANISSAPDCPVVFSNEERETAMAESREWNESEQLLSRVRAHLGIDLEGGTEPDNFERAVEGNRQFRMEMLTQAEPDQREVCAAKNGIFTHYNTAAPTEAKRILPLFSLKGKTAIISGGGAGIGLAVARGYAEAGANVIIWYNSNKEAVARAAEIEQEFPGVRAAAYQVDVRNADEVDRAITTQIQAEGFNNRLDVFVANSGIPWTQGPMITGSLEHYRNVIATDVDGVFYCARTAGRIWQEQKKKGLQGFTYGSFVATASMSGHIANFPQLQTAYNGAKAAVRHMCKSLALEWVQFARANSISPGYIRTEISNFVPDDIKASWRDKIPMGREGEPIELVGAYLYLASDASSYTTGTDFLIDGGYCIP
;
A
#
# COMPACT_ATOMS: atom_id res chain seq x y z
N MET A 1 -9.31 15.57 -18.75
CA MET A 1 -8.15 14.78 -18.27
C MET A 1 -8.53 13.62 -17.35
N ILE A 2 -9.07 13.83 -16.13
CA ILE A 2 -9.46 12.70 -15.25
C ILE A 2 -10.69 11.93 -15.79
N HIS A 3 -11.62 12.65 -16.44
CA HIS A 3 -12.75 12.05 -17.17
C HIS A 3 -12.35 11.33 -18.48
N ASP A 4 -11.14 11.55 -19.01
CA ASP A 4 -10.63 10.89 -20.24
C ASP A 4 -9.86 9.60 -19.95
N PHE A 5 -9.60 9.31 -18.66
CA PHE A 5 -9.07 8.01 -18.28
C PHE A 5 -10.13 6.94 -18.60
N LYS A 6 -9.79 5.93 -19.40
CA LYS A 6 -10.70 4.84 -19.79
C LYS A 6 -10.96 3.89 -18.60
N TRP A 7 -11.62 4.40 -17.56
CA TRP A 7 -11.96 3.67 -16.34
C TRP A 7 -12.81 2.41 -16.60
N GLN A 8 -13.67 2.46 -17.62
CA GLN A 8 -14.42 1.31 -18.10
C GLN A 8 -13.52 0.12 -18.48
N ARG A 9 -12.27 0.37 -18.89
CA ARG A 9 -11.35 -0.71 -19.29
C ARG A 9 -10.71 -1.42 -18.11
N ILE A 10 -10.45 -0.71 -17.00
CA ILE A 10 -10.02 -1.29 -15.71
C ILE A 10 -11.13 -2.19 -15.15
N LEU A 11 -12.38 -1.73 -15.23
CA LEU A 11 -13.55 -2.50 -14.84
C LEU A 11 -13.83 -3.69 -15.79
N GLN A 12 -13.51 -3.57 -17.09
CA GLN A 12 -13.61 -4.67 -18.06
C GLN A 12 -12.56 -5.77 -17.86
N ILE A 13 -11.32 -5.42 -17.47
CA ILE A 13 -10.29 -6.41 -17.07
C ILE A 13 -10.80 -7.21 -15.87
N ASN A 14 -11.43 -6.55 -14.89
CA ASN A 14 -12.08 -7.19 -13.73
C ASN A 14 -13.28 -8.07 -14.09
N HIS A 15 -14.01 -7.78 -15.17
CA HIS A 15 -15.21 -8.53 -15.56
C HIS A 15 -14.92 -9.94 -16.10
N LYS A 16 -13.70 -10.20 -16.62
CA LYS A 16 -13.36 -11.49 -17.25
C LYS A 16 -13.06 -12.62 -16.25
N LYS A 17 -12.76 -12.30 -14.99
CA LYS A 17 -12.61 -13.29 -13.91
C LYS A 17 -13.76 -13.05 -12.94
N LYS A 18 -14.63 -14.03 -12.68
CA LYS A 18 -15.80 -13.97 -11.77
C LYS A 18 -15.47 -13.65 -10.29
N ASP A 19 -14.26 -13.19 -10.00
CA ASP A 19 -13.72 -12.86 -8.69
C ASP A 19 -13.33 -11.37 -8.63
N GLY A 20 -14.29 -10.47 -8.89
CA GLY A 20 -14.14 -9.00 -8.85
C GLY A 20 -13.83 -8.39 -7.47
N LEU A 21 -13.38 -9.19 -6.50
CA LEU A 21 -13.28 -8.87 -5.08
C LEU A 21 -11.89 -8.39 -4.61
N LYS A 22 -10.84 -8.47 -5.44
CA LYS A 22 -9.46 -8.21 -5.01
C LYS A 22 -8.77 -6.99 -5.63
N TYR A 23 -9.30 -6.43 -6.71
CA TYR A 23 -8.60 -5.45 -7.54
C TYR A 23 -8.90 -3.98 -7.21
N ILE A 24 -9.67 -3.70 -6.16
CA ILE A 24 -10.04 -2.32 -5.76
C ILE A 24 -9.13 -1.77 -4.66
N ALA A 25 -8.17 -2.58 -4.18
CA ALA A 25 -7.11 -2.16 -3.26
C ALA A 25 -5.99 -1.33 -3.93
N VAL A 26 -6.33 -0.53 -4.95
CA VAL A 26 -5.40 0.20 -5.84
C VAL A 26 -4.69 1.37 -5.17
N ALA A 27 -5.08 1.74 -3.96
CA ALA A 27 -4.59 2.98 -3.38
C ALA A 27 -4.45 2.88 -1.85
N THR A 28 -3.70 1.89 -1.38
CA THR A 28 -3.18 1.92 -0.01
C THR A 28 -1.84 2.67 0.01
N PHE A 29 -1.85 3.93 -0.46
CA PHE A 29 -0.83 4.88 -0.04
C PHE A 29 -1.37 5.61 1.19
N MET A 30 -0.80 5.23 2.34
CA MET A 30 -0.35 6.15 3.38
C MET A 30 -1.41 6.68 4.39
N ASP A 31 -1.23 6.34 5.68
CA ASP A 31 -1.92 6.90 6.87
C ASP A 31 -1.05 7.99 7.55
N THR A 32 -1.70 8.94 8.24
CA THR A 32 -1.11 10.18 8.79
C THR A 32 -0.44 10.02 10.18
N ALA A 33 0.67 10.76 10.38
CA ALA A 33 1.40 10.96 11.63
C ALA A 33 2.36 12.16 11.46
N ASP A 34 2.40 13.06 12.44
CA ASP A 34 3.22 14.29 12.52
C ASP A 34 4.70 13.99 12.79
N SER A 35 5.60 14.86 12.32
CA SER A 35 7.02 14.84 12.72
C SER A 35 7.54 16.23 13.14
N SER A 36 8.39 16.22 14.17
CA SER A 36 9.01 17.38 14.83
C SER A 36 10.49 17.59 14.40
N GLU A 37 11.07 18.73 14.79
CA GLU A 37 11.93 19.62 13.99
C GLU A 37 13.48 19.53 14.18
N GLU A 38 14.10 18.40 14.54
CA GLU A 38 15.54 18.41 14.95
C GLU A 38 16.59 17.69 14.06
N SER A 39 16.29 17.26 12.81
CA SER A 39 17.14 16.25 12.12
C SER A 39 17.48 16.47 10.62
N HIS A 40 17.68 17.69 10.15
CA HIS A 40 17.79 17.96 8.69
C HIS A 40 19.00 17.36 7.94
N LEU A 41 20.14 17.11 8.59
CA LEU A 41 21.34 16.55 7.92
C LEU A 41 21.33 15.02 7.84
N LEU A 42 20.69 14.36 8.81
CA LEU A 42 20.72 12.90 8.97
C LEU A 42 19.47 12.21 8.37
N GLN A 43 18.33 12.90 8.33
CA GLN A 43 17.07 12.34 7.81
C GLN A 43 16.92 12.53 6.29
N SER A 44 16.05 11.68 5.72
CA SER A 44 15.62 11.77 4.32
C SER A 44 14.81 13.05 4.10
N SER A 45 15.09 13.78 3.01
CA SER A 45 14.23 14.88 2.55
C SER A 45 13.00 14.40 1.76
N TYR A 46 12.95 13.15 1.32
CA TYR A 46 11.75 12.57 0.70
C TYR A 46 10.77 12.04 1.75
N ILE A 47 9.48 12.30 1.56
CA ILE A 47 8.39 11.82 2.43
C ILE A 47 7.79 10.54 1.83
N ARG A 48 7.73 9.45 2.62
CA ARG A 48 7.20 8.13 2.21
C ARG A 48 6.54 7.43 3.40
N ARG A 49 5.26 7.06 3.32
CA ARG A 49 4.53 6.39 4.43
C ARG A 49 4.18 4.92 4.16
N PHE A 50 4.83 4.28 3.19
CA PHE A 50 4.78 2.82 3.04
C PHE A 50 6.02 2.21 3.72
N ASN A 51 5.82 1.42 4.78
CA ASN A 51 6.89 0.87 5.63
C ASN A 51 7.94 1.92 6.03
N GLU A 52 7.49 3.13 6.38
CA GLU A 52 8.34 4.31 6.56
C GLU A 52 9.50 4.07 7.53
N ALA A 53 9.25 3.39 8.65
CA ALA A 53 10.30 3.05 9.60
C ALA A 53 11.41 2.16 8.99
N ASP A 54 11.04 1.21 8.12
CA ASP A 54 12.00 0.34 7.44
C ASP A 54 12.70 1.08 6.29
N ARG A 55 11.96 1.90 5.53
CA ARG A 55 12.52 2.72 4.44
C ARG A 55 13.46 3.81 4.95
N LEU A 56 13.17 4.38 6.13
CA LEU A 56 14.06 5.31 6.82
C LEU A 56 15.33 4.59 7.28
N LYS A 57 15.23 3.38 7.87
CA LYS A 57 16.42 2.59 8.26
C LYS A 57 17.32 2.27 7.06
N GLU A 58 16.73 1.90 5.92
CA GLU A 58 17.45 1.61 4.68
C GLU A 58 18.20 2.82 4.10
N ARG A 59 17.83 4.05 4.49
CA ARG A 59 18.39 5.31 3.96
C ARG A 59 19.09 6.17 5.01
N TYR A 60 19.06 5.74 6.25
CA TYR A 60 19.70 6.41 7.36
C TYR A 60 21.16 5.99 7.42
N VAL A 61 22.06 6.97 7.39
CA VAL A 61 23.49 6.79 7.63
C VAL A 61 23.89 7.74 8.73
N ARG A 62 24.48 7.19 9.79
CA ARG A 62 25.09 8.00 10.83
C ARG A 62 26.53 8.29 10.42
N PHE A 63 26.90 9.56 10.40
CA PHE A 63 28.27 9.99 10.15
C PHE A 63 28.61 11.24 10.98
N GLN A 64 29.89 11.60 11.03
CA GLN A 64 30.43 12.76 11.75
C GLN A 64 30.73 13.90 10.76
N PRO A 65 29.85 14.94 10.65
CA PRO A 65 30.04 16.01 9.68
C PRO A 65 31.36 16.77 9.87
N THR A 66 31.80 16.96 11.11
CA THR A 66 33.05 17.66 11.43
C THR A 66 34.29 16.94 10.92
N GLU A 67 34.31 15.61 10.98
CA GLU A 67 35.41 14.81 10.43
C GLU A 67 35.38 14.79 8.90
N LEU A 68 34.19 14.75 8.29
CA LEU A 68 34.06 14.88 6.84
C LEU A 68 34.57 16.25 6.35
N GLN A 69 34.25 17.32 7.07
CA GLN A 69 34.78 18.66 6.79
C GLN A 69 36.30 18.70 6.95
N ARG A 70 36.88 18.05 7.98
CA ARG A 70 38.33 17.97 8.17
C ARG A 70 39.02 17.30 6.98
N ILE A 71 38.53 16.13 6.58
CA ILE A 71 39.11 15.36 5.45
C ILE A 71 38.95 16.12 4.13
N ALA A 72 37.81 16.78 3.91
CA ALA A 72 37.63 17.65 2.75
C ALA A 72 38.62 18.83 2.76
N GLY A 73 38.86 19.45 3.93
CA GLY A 73 39.85 20.50 4.08
C GLY A 73 41.27 20.03 3.75
N GLU A 74 41.64 18.81 4.15
CA GLU A 74 42.92 18.19 3.80
C GLU A 74 43.04 17.91 2.29
N ALA A 75 41.99 17.35 1.68
CA ALA A 75 41.93 17.10 0.24
C ALA A 75 42.01 18.40 -0.59
N MET A 76 41.43 19.50 -0.07
CA MET A 76 41.50 20.84 -0.66
C MET A 76 42.78 21.60 -0.31
N GLN A 77 43.68 21.04 0.52
CA GLN A 77 44.90 21.69 1.00
C GLN A 77 44.65 23.03 1.74
N LEU A 78 43.60 23.08 2.57
CA LEU A 78 43.23 24.26 3.37
C LEU A 78 44.00 24.30 4.70
N ASP A 79 44.71 25.40 4.97
CA ASP A 79 45.66 25.49 6.09
C ASP A 79 45.05 25.56 7.51
N SER A 80 43.76 25.88 7.71
CA SER A 80 43.25 26.10 9.08
C SER A 80 41.73 26.19 9.31
N CYS A 81 40.89 26.33 8.28
CA CYS A 81 39.43 26.41 8.47
C CYS A 81 38.71 25.27 7.74
N PRO A 82 37.92 24.44 8.44
CA PRO A 82 37.09 23.45 7.78
C PRO A 82 36.08 24.13 6.84
N PRO A 83 35.82 23.55 5.65
CA PRO A 83 34.84 24.07 4.71
C PRO A 83 33.42 24.00 5.28
N ASP A 84 32.55 24.92 4.88
CA ASP A 84 31.14 24.87 5.24
C ASP A 84 30.46 23.72 4.48
N ILE A 85 29.67 22.91 5.19
CA ILE A 85 28.95 21.77 4.61
C ILE A 85 27.48 22.13 4.39
N ALA A 86 26.97 21.86 3.19
CA ALA A 86 25.57 21.98 2.83
C ALA A 86 25.11 20.72 2.10
N LYS A 87 23.89 20.27 2.36
CA LYS A 87 23.29 19.17 1.61
C LYS A 87 22.90 19.68 0.23
N LEU A 88 23.46 19.10 -0.83
CA LEU A 88 23.19 19.49 -2.21
C LEU A 88 21.97 18.76 -2.76
N ALA A 89 21.96 17.45 -2.57
CA ALA A 89 20.93 16.57 -3.08
C ALA A 89 20.85 15.30 -2.21
N GLU A 90 19.72 14.63 -2.26
CA GLU A 90 19.56 13.28 -1.73
C GLU A 90 18.80 12.47 -2.77
N GLY A 91 19.30 11.27 -3.07
CA GLY A 91 18.60 10.30 -3.90
C GLY A 91 18.18 9.09 -3.07
N GLY A 92 17.69 8.04 -3.73
CA GLY A 92 17.36 6.78 -3.06
C GLY A 92 18.58 6.06 -2.47
N PHE A 93 19.75 6.23 -3.09
CA PHE A 93 20.97 5.48 -2.80
C PHE A 93 22.08 6.31 -2.16
N ASN A 94 22.03 7.65 -2.25
CA ASN A 94 23.14 8.49 -1.81
C ASN A 94 22.64 9.80 -1.18
N LYS A 95 23.40 10.29 -0.20
CA LYS A 95 23.35 11.69 0.25
C LYS A 95 24.55 12.43 -0.32
N VAL A 96 24.28 13.54 -1.01
CA VAL A 96 25.32 14.36 -1.65
C VAL A 96 25.41 15.70 -0.92
N PHE A 97 26.62 16.03 -0.49
CA PHE A 97 26.94 17.27 0.22
C PHE A 97 27.93 18.08 -0.59
N THR A 98 27.76 19.38 -0.55
CA THR A 98 28.71 20.36 -1.02
C THR A 98 29.54 20.84 0.16
N LEU A 99 30.87 20.83 0.02
CA LEU A 99 31.79 21.42 0.99
C LEU A 99 32.52 22.58 0.34
N ARG A 100 32.31 23.79 0.87
CA ARG A 100 32.82 25.03 0.30
C ARG A 100 33.83 25.69 1.23
N ALA A 101 35.00 26.03 0.70
CA ALA A 101 35.99 26.81 1.44
C ALA A 101 35.42 28.20 1.79
N LYS A 102 35.82 28.78 2.93
CA LYS A 102 35.32 30.10 3.37
C LYS A 102 35.67 31.25 2.42
N ASN A 103 36.65 31.07 1.55
CA ASN A 103 36.98 32.01 0.46
C ASN A 103 35.92 32.00 -0.67
N GLY A 104 35.00 31.04 -0.66
CA GLY A 104 33.92 30.84 -1.62
C GLY A 104 34.36 30.36 -3.01
N ARG A 105 35.66 30.09 -3.23
CA ARG A 105 36.23 29.79 -4.55
C ARG A 105 36.50 28.31 -4.80
N GLU A 106 36.75 27.55 -3.74
CA GLU A 106 37.05 26.12 -3.84
C GLU A 106 35.88 25.33 -3.25
N GLU A 107 35.42 24.32 -3.99
CA GLU A 107 34.26 23.52 -3.66
C GLU A 107 34.49 22.07 -4.07
N VAL A 108 34.15 21.13 -3.17
CA VAL A 108 34.19 19.69 -3.43
C VAL A 108 32.83 19.08 -3.10
N LEU A 109 32.56 17.91 -3.69
CA LEU A 109 31.38 17.13 -3.41
C LEU A 109 31.75 15.94 -2.52
N ALA A 110 30.98 15.72 -1.46
CA ALA A 110 31.00 14.48 -0.70
C ALA A 110 29.75 13.67 -1.02
N ARG A 111 29.93 12.40 -1.38
CA ARG A 111 28.83 11.45 -1.50
C ARG A 111 28.96 10.37 -0.44
N ILE A 112 27.86 10.13 0.27
CA ILE A 112 27.74 9.08 1.27
C ILE A 112 26.66 8.10 0.80
N PRO A 113 27.02 6.84 0.49
CA PRO A 113 26.05 5.83 0.11
C PRO A 113 25.18 5.42 1.29
N THR A 114 23.91 5.17 1.03
CA THR A 114 22.97 4.64 2.01
C THR A 114 22.98 3.11 2.02
N PRO A 115 22.50 2.43 3.08
CA PRO A 115 22.49 0.97 3.15
C PRO A 115 21.75 0.27 1.99
N ILE A 116 20.86 0.97 1.29
CA ILE A 116 20.15 0.43 0.13
C ILE A 116 20.91 0.57 -1.19
N ALA A 117 22.01 1.35 -1.23
CA ALA A 117 22.83 1.57 -2.44
C ALA A 117 23.36 0.27 -3.04
N GLY A 118 23.80 -0.64 -2.18
CA GLY A 118 24.40 -1.89 -2.58
C GLY A 118 25.17 -2.50 -1.40
N PRO A 119 26.00 -3.52 -1.65
CA PRO A 119 26.90 -4.02 -0.63
C PRO A 119 27.84 -2.91 -0.13
N ALA A 120 27.88 -2.71 1.18
CA ALA A 120 28.91 -1.90 1.81
C ALA A 120 30.29 -2.37 1.34
N HIS A 121 31.24 -1.45 1.26
CA HIS A 121 32.56 -1.64 0.70
C HIS A 121 32.62 -1.79 -0.81
N TYR A 122 32.00 -2.81 -1.41
CA TYR A 122 32.11 -3.03 -2.86
C TYR A 122 31.46 -1.93 -3.70
N THR A 123 30.34 -1.34 -3.24
CA THR A 123 29.68 -0.23 -3.97
C THR A 123 30.61 0.98 -4.10
N THR A 124 31.24 1.39 -2.99
CA THR A 124 32.15 2.53 -2.96
C THR A 124 33.45 2.23 -3.73
N ALA A 125 34.05 1.07 -3.47
CA ALA A 125 35.31 0.66 -4.10
C ALA A 125 35.17 0.55 -5.63
N ASN A 126 34.08 -0.07 -6.11
CA ASN A 126 33.86 -0.21 -7.54
C ASN A 126 33.69 1.13 -8.24
N GLU A 127 32.93 2.03 -7.64
CA GLU A 127 32.61 3.29 -8.28
C GLU A 127 33.83 4.21 -8.37
N VAL A 128 34.63 4.28 -7.30
CA VAL A 128 35.89 5.04 -7.27
C VAL A 128 36.85 4.53 -8.34
N ALA A 129 37.12 3.21 -8.35
CA ALA A 129 38.02 2.61 -9.32
C ALA A 129 37.52 2.80 -10.77
N THR A 130 36.20 2.75 -10.99
CA THR A 130 35.60 3.00 -12.30
C THR A 130 35.83 4.44 -12.76
N MET A 131 35.56 5.43 -11.90
CA MET A 131 35.76 6.84 -12.26
C MET A 131 37.22 7.16 -12.57
N ASP A 132 38.14 6.69 -11.72
CA ASP A 132 39.57 6.91 -11.90
C ASP A 132 40.09 6.19 -13.15
N PHE A 133 39.66 4.96 -13.43
CA PHE A 133 40.02 4.26 -14.67
C PHE A 133 39.56 5.03 -15.91
N LEU A 134 38.31 5.51 -15.92
CA LEU A 134 37.77 6.27 -17.06
C LEU A 134 38.52 7.60 -17.25
N ARG A 135 38.88 8.28 -16.16
CA ARG A 135 39.61 9.56 -16.20
C ARG A 135 41.08 9.36 -16.57
N VAL A 136 41.80 8.49 -15.88
CA VAL A 136 43.26 8.35 -15.99
C VAL A 136 43.65 7.48 -17.18
N VAL A 137 42.98 6.34 -17.38
CA VAL A 137 43.34 5.37 -18.43
C VAL A 137 42.68 5.74 -19.77
N LEU A 138 41.40 6.10 -19.77
CA LEU A 138 40.66 6.39 -21.01
C LEU A 138 40.56 7.89 -21.35
N ASN A 139 41.02 8.78 -20.47
CA ASN A 139 40.99 10.23 -20.65
C ASN A 139 39.58 10.74 -21.01
N LEU A 140 38.61 10.34 -20.19
CA LEU A 140 37.21 10.76 -20.28
C LEU A 140 36.90 11.85 -19.24
N PRO A 141 35.93 12.73 -19.53
CA PRO A 141 35.53 13.82 -18.62
C PRO A 141 34.67 13.27 -17.48
N VAL A 142 35.30 12.63 -16.49
CA VAL A 142 34.68 12.06 -15.28
C VAL A 142 35.29 12.75 -14.05
N PRO A 143 34.52 13.03 -12.98
CA PRO A 143 35.04 13.69 -11.79
C PRO A 143 36.30 13.02 -11.22
N GLU A 144 37.28 13.82 -10.83
CA GLU A 144 38.42 13.37 -10.02
C GLU A 144 37.99 12.97 -8.62
N VAL A 145 38.41 11.79 -8.17
CA VAL A 145 38.29 11.37 -6.77
C VAL A 145 39.46 11.92 -5.98
N LEU A 146 39.17 12.72 -4.96
CA LEU A 146 40.16 13.39 -4.12
C LEU A 146 40.50 12.57 -2.86
N ALA A 147 39.50 11.90 -2.30
CA ALA A 147 39.65 10.97 -1.18
C ALA A 147 38.41 10.10 -1.05
N TYR A 148 38.54 8.90 -0.48
CA TYR A 148 37.39 8.03 -0.23
C TYR A 148 37.66 7.09 0.95
N SER A 149 36.61 6.48 1.47
CA SER A 149 36.68 5.35 2.40
C SER A 149 35.64 4.33 2.02
N THR A 150 36.08 3.08 1.80
CA THR A 150 35.21 1.94 1.47
C THR A 150 34.66 1.26 2.73
N THR A 151 35.03 1.71 3.92
CA THR A 151 34.47 1.17 5.18
C THR A 151 33.95 2.29 6.06
N SER A 152 33.08 1.94 7.01
CA SER A 152 32.67 2.86 8.09
C SER A 152 33.65 2.92 9.26
N ASP A 153 34.71 2.09 9.24
CA ASP A 153 35.78 2.10 10.24
C ASP A 153 36.79 3.21 9.94
N ASN A 154 36.32 4.45 10.01
CA ASN A 154 37.09 5.66 9.81
C ASN A 154 36.50 6.79 10.66
N PRO A 155 37.19 7.93 10.87
CA PRO A 155 36.71 9.01 11.72
C PRO A 155 35.35 9.60 11.34
N VAL A 156 34.96 9.56 10.04
CA VAL A 156 33.64 9.99 9.56
C VAL A 156 32.55 9.03 10.03
N GLY A 157 32.87 7.76 10.29
CA GLY A 157 31.92 6.74 10.73
C GLY A 157 30.98 6.23 9.61
N ALA A 158 31.30 6.53 8.35
CA ALA A 158 30.55 6.10 7.18
C ALA A 158 31.48 5.95 5.97
N GLU A 159 31.06 5.19 4.98
CA GLU A 159 31.66 5.22 3.64
C GLU A 159 31.46 6.59 3.02
N TYR A 160 32.42 7.06 2.24
CA TYR A 160 32.29 8.32 1.53
C TYR A 160 33.19 8.36 0.29
N ILE A 161 32.80 9.22 -0.65
CA ILE A 161 33.63 9.62 -1.79
C ILE A 161 33.67 11.14 -1.82
N LEU A 162 34.86 11.72 -1.71
CA LEU A 162 35.13 13.13 -1.93
C LEU A 162 35.67 13.30 -3.35
N MET A 163 35.02 14.15 -4.13
CA MET A 163 35.33 14.33 -5.55
C MET A 163 35.25 15.79 -5.97
N GLU A 164 35.89 16.12 -7.10
CA GLU A 164 35.85 17.46 -7.68
C GLU A 164 34.41 17.89 -8.01
N ARG A 165 34.11 19.18 -7.83
CA ARG A 165 32.89 19.77 -8.37
C ARG A 165 33.13 20.20 -9.81
N ILE A 166 32.53 19.50 -10.77
CA ILE A 166 32.58 19.92 -12.18
C ILE A 166 31.72 21.18 -12.37
N GLU A 167 32.32 22.26 -12.89
CA GLU A 167 31.62 23.47 -13.30
C GLU A 167 30.90 23.25 -14.65
N GLY A 168 29.62 22.93 -14.59
CA GLY A 168 28.79 22.70 -15.77
C GLY A 168 27.30 22.70 -15.49
N GLU A 169 26.50 22.89 -16.54
CA GLU A 169 25.05 22.85 -16.51
C GLU A 169 24.56 21.46 -16.94
N SER A 170 23.56 20.92 -16.25
CA SER A 170 22.94 19.65 -16.63
C SER A 170 22.35 19.71 -18.04
N LEU A 171 22.58 18.70 -18.87
CA LEU A 171 21.95 18.59 -20.18
C LEU A 171 20.41 18.64 -20.07
N SER A 172 19.83 18.11 -18.99
CA SER A 172 18.39 18.16 -18.74
C SER A 172 17.82 19.58 -18.67
N SER A 173 18.55 20.56 -18.12
CA SER A 173 18.06 21.95 -18.00
C SER A 173 18.04 22.69 -19.34
N ARG A 174 18.92 22.30 -20.28
CA ARG A 174 19.03 22.93 -21.60
C ARG A 174 18.36 22.15 -22.72
N TRP A 175 18.00 20.88 -22.51
CA TRP A 175 17.54 19.94 -23.54
C TRP A 175 16.53 20.51 -24.55
N LEU A 176 15.47 21.15 -24.06
CA LEU A 176 14.42 21.69 -24.93
C LEU A 176 14.85 22.97 -25.67
N SER A 177 15.90 23.65 -25.20
CA SER A 177 16.42 24.91 -25.77
C SER A 177 17.57 24.76 -26.76
N LEU A 178 18.19 23.58 -26.86
CA LEU A 178 19.33 23.34 -27.75
C LEU A 178 18.99 23.57 -29.22
N THR A 179 19.95 23.95 -30.03
CA THR A 179 19.83 23.92 -31.49
C THR A 179 20.09 22.51 -32.02
N THR A 180 19.66 22.23 -33.26
CA THR A 180 19.95 20.93 -33.92
C THR A 180 21.46 20.68 -34.04
N ASP A 181 22.25 21.71 -34.35
CA ASP A 181 23.72 21.58 -34.44
C ASP A 181 24.34 21.21 -33.08
N GLU A 182 23.84 21.80 -31.98
CA GLU A 182 24.29 21.42 -30.63
C GLU A 182 23.91 19.97 -30.28
N VAL A 183 22.72 19.50 -30.69
CA VAL A 183 22.30 18.11 -30.49
C VAL A 183 23.21 17.15 -31.26
N ILE A 184 23.52 17.46 -32.53
CA ILE A 184 24.44 16.68 -33.36
C ILE A 184 25.82 16.57 -32.70
N ASP A 185 26.36 17.69 -32.23
CA ASP A 185 27.66 17.76 -31.57
C ASP A 185 27.68 16.92 -30.28
N ILE A 186 26.65 17.03 -29.43
CA ILE A 186 26.53 16.23 -28.20
C ILE A 186 26.43 14.74 -28.51
N MET A 187 25.62 14.32 -29.50
CA MET A 187 25.50 12.91 -29.88
C MET A 187 26.81 12.35 -30.42
N THR A 188 27.58 13.17 -31.15
CA THR A 188 28.90 12.80 -31.66
C THR A 188 29.89 12.59 -30.53
N GLN A 189 29.97 13.54 -29.59
CA GLN A 189 30.82 13.40 -28.40
C GLN A 189 30.47 12.14 -27.58
N ILE A 190 29.19 11.84 -27.37
CA ILE A 190 28.75 10.62 -26.67
C ILE A 190 29.24 9.37 -27.40
N ALA A 191 29.03 9.27 -28.71
CA ALA A 191 29.44 8.11 -29.51
C ALA A 191 30.97 7.91 -29.49
N GLU A 192 31.75 9.00 -29.52
CA GLU A 192 33.21 8.95 -29.42
C GLU A 192 33.69 8.50 -28.04
N MET A 193 33.03 8.94 -26.96
CA MET A 193 33.34 8.49 -25.60
C MET A 193 33.00 7.01 -25.40
N GLU A 194 31.81 6.56 -25.83
CA GLU A 194 31.45 5.14 -25.78
C GLU A 194 32.40 4.27 -26.60
N LYS A 195 32.87 4.75 -27.76
CA LYS A 195 33.88 4.07 -28.55
C LYS A 195 35.16 3.81 -27.75
N LYS A 196 35.70 4.83 -27.06
CA LYS A 196 36.91 4.67 -26.23
C LYS A 196 36.74 3.58 -25.17
N ILE A 197 35.57 3.50 -24.56
CA ILE A 197 35.26 2.48 -23.55
C ILE A 197 35.14 1.09 -24.18
N PHE A 198 34.42 0.96 -25.30
CA PHE A 198 34.17 -0.34 -25.95
C PHE A 198 35.38 -0.92 -26.68
N ASP A 199 36.31 -0.07 -27.10
CA ASP A 199 37.58 -0.49 -27.72
C ASP A 199 38.58 -1.02 -26.69
N PHE A 200 38.42 -0.66 -25.40
CA PHE A 200 39.24 -1.21 -24.33
C PHE A 200 38.94 -2.70 -24.11
N ARG A 201 40.00 -3.51 -23.99
CA ARG A 201 39.87 -4.97 -23.85
C ARG A 201 40.03 -5.39 -22.40
N PHE A 202 38.92 -5.46 -21.68
CA PHE A 202 38.92 -6.03 -20.34
C PHE A 202 39.19 -7.55 -20.38
N PRO A 203 39.91 -8.10 -19.38
CA PRO A 203 40.29 -9.51 -19.34
C PRO A 203 39.17 -10.45 -18.85
N ALA A 204 38.14 -9.90 -18.20
CA ALA A 204 37.09 -10.65 -17.53
C ALA A 204 35.80 -9.83 -17.37
N TYR A 205 34.71 -10.51 -17.00
CA TYR A 205 33.44 -9.90 -16.60
C TYR A 205 33.36 -9.77 -15.08
N GLY A 206 32.78 -8.68 -14.57
CA GLY A 206 32.75 -8.38 -13.15
C GLY A 206 32.69 -6.87 -12.91
N SER A 207 33.02 -6.44 -11.69
CA SER A 207 33.19 -5.01 -11.36
C SER A 207 34.67 -4.65 -11.32
N LEU A 208 34.99 -3.39 -11.62
CA LEU A 208 36.36 -2.86 -11.59
C LEU A 208 36.69 -2.36 -10.19
N TYR A 209 37.89 -2.63 -9.68
CA TYR A 209 38.37 -2.23 -8.35
C TYR A 209 39.84 -1.82 -8.39
N TYR A 210 40.31 -1.11 -7.37
CA TYR A 210 41.73 -1.12 -7.03
C TYR A 210 42.11 -2.44 -6.39
N LYS A 211 43.31 -2.94 -6.68
CA LYS A 211 43.84 -4.16 -6.08
C LYS A 211 43.84 -4.13 -4.54
N THR A 212 44.12 -2.96 -3.96
CA THR A 212 44.18 -2.75 -2.50
C THR A 212 42.82 -2.73 -1.81
N ASP A 213 41.74 -2.55 -2.58
CA ASP A 213 40.38 -2.51 -2.06
C ASP A 213 39.73 -3.89 -2.01
N LEU A 214 40.40 -4.95 -2.47
CA LEU A 214 39.88 -6.31 -2.41
C LEU A 214 40.74 -7.16 -1.49
N ASP A 215 40.11 -8.13 -0.81
CA ASP A 215 40.84 -9.06 0.07
C ASP A 215 41.72 -10.00 -0.78
N ASP A 216 42.88 -10.41 -0.23
CA ASP A 216 43.82 -11.31 -0.90
C ASP A 216 43.23 -12.71 -1.19
N GLU A 217 42.15 -13.09 -0.49
CA GLU A 217 41.44 -14.35 -0.70
C GLU A 217 40.46 -14.30 -1.89
N GLU A 218 40.10 -13.11 -2.36
CA GLU A 218 39.19 -12.94 -3.48
C GLU A 218 39.89 -13.17 -4.82
N VAL A 219 39.12 -13.65 -5.82
CA VAL A 219 39.65 -13.80 -7.17
C VAL A 219 39.74 -12.42 -7.82
N GLN A 220 40.96 -11.99 -8.13
CA GLN A 220 41.25 -10.70 -8.76
C GLN A 220 41.93 -10.90 -10.11
N ILE A 221 41.40 -10.30 -11.17
CA ILE A 221 41.95 -10.43 -12.52
C ILE A 221 42.58 -9.09 -12.95
N PRO A 222 43.90 -9.01 -13.10
CA PRO A 222 44.59 -7.75 -13.44
C PRO A 222 44.16 -7.15 -14.78
N VAL A 223 43.93 -5.84 -14.81
CA VAL A 223 43.56 -5.08 -16.00
C VAL A 223 44.73 -4.25 -16.53
N VAL A 224 45.07 -3.17 -15.82
CA VAL A 224 46.19 -2.25 -16.12
C VAL A 224 46.57 -1.55 -14.81
N ASP A 225 47.85 -1.29 -14.61
CA ASP A 225 48.38 -0.71 -13.37
C ASP A 225 47.84 -1.44 -12.12
N ASP A 226 47.22 -0.71 -11.20
CA ASP A 226 46.64 -1.26 -9.96
C ASP A 226 45.15 -1.63 -10.08
N PHE A 227 44.57 -1.61 -11.29
CA PHE A 227 43.16 -1.96 -11.52
C PHE A 227 42.97 -3.46 -11.75
N VAL A 228 41.95 -4.03 -11.11
CA VAL A 228 41.56 -5.44 -11.21
C VAL A 228 40.06 -5.60 -11.48
N VAL A 229 39.66 -6.68 -12.14
CA VAL A 229 38.26 -7.13 -12.19
C VAL A 229 38.02 -8.09 -11.04
N GLY A 230 37.00 -7.82 -10.23
CA GLY A 230 36.60 -8.61 -9.07
C GLY A 230 35.09 -8.95 -9.10
N PRO A 231 34.51 -9.33 -7.95
CA PRO A 231 33.11 -9.71 -7.85
C PRO A 231 32.18 -8.55 -8.21
N VAL A 232 30.99 -8.84 -8.75
CA VAL A 232 30.02 -7.80 -9.14
C VAL A 232 29.49 -7.04 -7.92
N ALA A 233 29.63 -5.71 -7.93
CA ALA A 233 29.14 -4.82 -6.88
C ALA A 233 27.62 -4.59 -6.92
N SER A 234 26.94 -4.93 -8.04
CA SER A 234 25.54 -4.59 -8.26
C SER A 234 24.63 -5.12 -7.15
N ARG A 235 23.78 -4.24 -6.59
CA ARG A 235 22.84 -4.53 -5.49
C ARG A 235 22.06 -5.85 -5.65
N GLN A 236 21.69 -6.23 -6.87
CA GLN A 236 20.97 -7.47 -7.18
C GLN A 236 21.69 -8.76 -6.75
N PHE A 237 23.00 -8.74 -6.52
CA PHE A 237 23.78 -9.87 -6.00
C PHE A 237 23.89 -9.90 -4.47
N TRP A 238 23.44 -8.86 -3.79
CA TRP A 238 23.70 -8.66 -2.36
C TRP A 238 22.43 -8.39 -1.55
N HIS A 239 21.37 -7.87 -2.17
CA HIS A 239 20.17 -7.47 -1.44
C HIS A 239 19.39 -8.64 -0.81
N GLY A 240 18.96 -8.43 0.45
CA GLY A 240 18.17 -9.38 1.22
C GLY A 240 18.95 -10.64 1.57
N GLU A 241 18.33 -11.81 1.44
CA GLU A 241 18.96 -13.10 1.75
C GLU A 241 20.14 -13.45 0.84
N ARG A 242 20.34 -12.73 -0.27
CA ARG A 242 21.51 -12.89 -1.16
C ARG A 242 22.83 -12.54 -0.49
N SER A 243 22.84 -11.55 0.41
CA SER A 243 24.04 -11.19 1.19
C SER A 243 24.56 -12.33 2.07
N LYS A 244 23.65 -13.20 2.53
CA LYS A 244 23.95 -14.30 3.47
C LYS A 244 24.10 -15.66 2.80
N THR A 245 23.84 -15.74 1.49
CA THR A 245 23.90 -16.99 0.74
C THR A 245 25.21 -17.05 -0.03
N GLU A 246 25.87 -18.21 0.01
CA GLU A 246 27.03 -18.49 -0.81
C GLU A 246 26.59 -18.66 -2.27
N ILE A 247 26.91 -17.66 -3.10
CA ILE A 247 26.54 -17.59 -4.51
C ILE A 247 27.74 -17.11 -5.32
N ASP A 248 27.80 -17.51 -6.58
CA ASP A 248 28.81 -17.03 -7.53
C ASP A 248 28.56 -15.55 -7.88
N ARG A 249 29.56 -14.70 -7.62
CA ARG A 249 29.53 -13.25 -7.88
C ARG A 249 30.57 -12.83 -8.91
N GLY A 250 31.24 -13.78 -9.57
CA GLY A 250 32.37 -13.53 -10.44
C GLY A 250 33.66 -13.22 -9.65
N PRO A 251 34.70 -12.72 -10.34
CA PRO A 251 34.73 -12.39 -11.76
C PRO A 251 34.67 -13.63 -12.66
N TRP A 252 34.19 -13.48 -13.89
CA TRP A 252 34.04 -14.58 -14.86
C TRP A 252 34.96 -14.41 -16.06
N LEU A 253 35.56 -15.53 -16.52
CA LEU A 253 36.35 -15.57 -17.77
C LEU A 253 35.52 -16.01 -18.98
N SER A 254 34.36 -16.63 -18.74
CA SER A 254 33.49 -17.19 -19.76
C SER A 254 32.20 -16.38 -19.87
N ALA A 255 31.83 -16.01 -21.09
CA ALA A 255 30.55 -15.35 -21.35
C ALA A 255 29.36 -16.21 -20.90
N VAL A 256 29.47 -17.54 -21.01
CA VAL A 256 28.43 -18.48 -20.57
C VAL A 256 28.24 -18.41 -19.07
N ASP A 257 29.33 -18.40 -18.29
CA ASP A 257 29.24 -18.32 -16.83
C ASP A 257 28.70 -16.96 -16.39
N CYS A 258 29.17 -15.86 -17.02
CA CYS A 258 28.62 -14.53 -16.77
C CYS A 258 27.11 -14.45 -17.05
N VAL A 259 26.65 -14.94 -18.20
CA VAL A 259 25.24 -14.88 -18.62
C VAL A 259 24.34 -15.78 -17.77
N THR A 260 24.86 -16.94 -17.34
CA THR A 260 24.07 -17.90 -16.54
C THR A 260 24.12 -17.64 -15.03
N SER A 261 25.05 -16.81 -14.55
CA SER A 261 25.25 -16.49 -13.14
C SER A 261 23.96 -16.01 -12.45
N ALA A 262 23.20 -15.10 -13.08
CA ALA A 262 21.96 -14.57 -12.52
C ALA A 262 20.92 -15.68 -12.27
N ALA A 263 20.75 -16.60 -13.21
CA ALA A 263 19.83 -17.72 -13.05
C ALA A 263 20.29 -18.71 -11.97
N ARG A 264 21.60 -19.05 -11.94
CA ARG A 264 22.18 -19.94 -10.91
C ARG A 264 22.01 -19.33 -9.51
N ARG A 265 22.23 -18.02 -9.38
CA ARG A 265 21.99 -17.25 -8.15
C ARG A 265 20.53 -17.37 -7.72
N GLU A 266 19.57 -17.03 -8.59
CA GLU A 266 18.15 -17.08 -8.22
C GLU A 266 17.70 -18.50 -7.85
N MET A 267 18.19 -19.54 -8.55
CA MET A 267 17.94 -20.92 -8.16
C MET A 267 18.46 -21.24 -6.75
N ALA A 268 19.67 -20.80 -6.39
CA ALA A 268 20.23 -20.99 -5.05
C ALA A 268 19.38 -20.29 -3.98
N ILE A 269 18.93 -19.06 -4.24
CA ILE A 269 18.07 -18.31 -3.32
C ILE A 269 16.71 -18.99 -3.14
N ILE A 270 16.10 -19.45 -4.23
CA ILE A 270 14.83 -20.15 -4.19
C ILE A 270 14.94 -21.42 -3.34
N GLN A 271 16.00 -22.19 -3.53
CA GLN A 271 16.22 -23.44 -2.81
C GLN A 271 16.34 -23.25 -1.29
N HIS A 272 16.98 -22.16 -0.84
CA HIS A 272 17.24 -21.94 0.59
C HIS A 272 16.12 -21.17 1.30
N HIS A 273 15.44 -20.25 0.60
CA HIS A 273 14.61 -19.23 1.26
C HIS A 273 13.16 -19.17 0.76
N ALA A 274 12.83 -19.69 -0.43
CA ALA A 274 11.50 -19.49 -0.99
C ALA A 274 10.43 -20.36 -0.33
N LYS A 275 9.22 -19.80 -0.20
CA LYS A 275 8.04 -20.50 0.35
C LYS A 275 6.85 -20.33 -0.61
N PRO A 276 5.97 -21.32 -0.75
CA PRO A 276 4.76 -21.16 -1.54
C PRO A 276 3.92 -20.00 -1.01
N GLN A 277 3.64 -19.02 -1.87
CA GLN A 277 2.85 -17.84 -1.51
C GLN A 277 1.97 -17.41 -2.69
N PRO A 278 0.80 -16.80 -2.44
CA PRO A 278 -0.02 -16.31 -3.53
C PRO A 278 0.67 -15.12 -4.19
N ARG A 279 0.34 -14.83 -5.44
CA ARG A 279 0.69 -13.54 -6.03
C ARG A 279 -0.02 -12.46 -5.22
N GLN A 280 0.76 -11.68 -4.48
CA GLN A 280 0.26 -10.54 -3.72
C GLN A 280 0.39 -9.24 -4.51
N THR A 281 1.12 -9.26 -5.63
CA THR A 281 1.31 -8.12 -6.51
C THR A 281 -0.04 -7.64 -7.04
N PHE A 282 -0.23 -6.34 -6.89
CA PHE A 282 -1.45 -5.58 -7.11
C PHE A 282 -2.17 -5.89 -8.44
N LEU A 283 -1.43 -6.24 -9.50
CA LEU A 283 -1.96 -6.31 -10.85
C LEU A 283 -2.57 -7.66 -11.23
N LEU A 284 -2.21 -8.78 -10.60
CA LEU A 284 -2.67 -10.13 -10.99
C LEU A 284 -2.79 -11.13 -9.83
N PRO A 285 -3.37 -10.79 -8.67
CA PRO A 285 -3.37 -11.64 -7.49
C PRO A 285 -3.98 -13.02 -7.74
N THR A 286 -3.38 -14.03 -7.13
CA THR A 286 -3.90 -15.40 -7.17
C THR A 286 -4.69 -15.73 -5.90
N THR A 287 -5.64 -16.66 -6.01
CA THR A 287 -6.37 -17.24 -4.87
C THR A 287 -5.67 -18.46 -4.27
N HIS A 288 -4.60 -18.93 -4.93
CA HIS A 288 -3.81 -20.08 -4.56
C HIS A 288 -2.33 -19.70 -4.45
N ASN A 289 -1.57 -20.50 -3.71
CA ASN A 289 -0.13 -20.31 -3.57
C ASN A 289 0.59 -20.77 -4.84
N ILE A 290 1.49 -19.93 -5.35
CA ILE A 290 2.41 -20.29 -6.43
C ILE A 290 3.60 -20.99 -5.80
N HIS A 291 3.92 -22.19 -6.28
CA HIS A 291 5.03 -22.97 -5.74
C HIS A 291 6.36 -22.51 -6.38
N PRO A 292 7.45 -22.32 -5.61
CA PRO A 292 8.73 -21.82 -6.16
C PRO A 292 9.38 -22.73 -7.22
N SER A 293 8.93 -23.99 -7.32
CA SER A 293 9.37 -24.93 -8.37
C SER A 293 9.06 -24.43 -9.77
N GLU A 294 8.02 -23.62 -9.95
CA GLU A 294 7.69 -23.05 -11.24
C GLU A 294 8.80 -22.10 -11.73
N HIS A 295 9.25 -21.20 -10.87
CA HIS A 295 10.38 -20.32 -11.19
C HIS A 295 11.65 -21.12 -11.46
N THR A 296 11.94 -22.11 -10.60
CA THR A 296 13.11 -22.99 -10.77
C THR A 296 13.08 -23.74 -12.11
N SER A 297 11.90 -24.20 -12.55
CA SER A 297 11.71 -24.87 -13.85
C SER A 297 12.04 -23.93 -15.02
N LEU A 298 11.54 -22.69 -15.00
CA LEU A 298 11.82 -21.69 -16.03
C LEU A 298 13.31 -21.30 -16.07
N LEU A 299 13.96 -21.14 -14.91
CA LEU A 299 15.41 -20.89 -14.84
C LEU A 299 16.20 -22.08 -15.38
N SER A 300 15.79 -23.31 -15.07
CA SER A 300 16.42 -24.51 -15.63
C SER A 300 16.28 -24.58 -17.15
N GLN A 301 15.14 -24.16 -17.72
CA GLN A 301 14.96 -24.06 -19.17
C GLN A 301 15.88 -22.99 -19.77
N PHE A 302 15.99 -21.82 -19.12
CA PHE A 302 16.94 -20.78 -19.53
C PHE A 302 18.38 -21.30 -19.56
N LEU A 303 18.82 -22.05 -18.54
CA LEU A 303 20.18 -22.61 -18.48
C LEU A 303 20.48 -23.58 -19.63
N GLN A 304 19.47 -24.30 -20.14
CA GLN A 304 19.61 -25.15 -21.34
C GLN A 304 19.70 -24.31 -22.63
N LEU A 305 19.03 -23.16 -22.67
CA LEU A 305 19.01 -22.27 -23.84
C LEU A 305 20.25 -21.38 -23.93
N ALA A 306 20.80 -20.94 -22.79
CA ALA A 306 21.84 -19.93 -22.72
C ALA A 306 23.05 -20.21 -23.64
N PRO A 307 23.63 -21.43 -23.68
CA PRO A 307 24.75 -21.72 -24.58
C PRO A 307 24.42 -21.57 -26.08
N CYS A 308 23.14 -21.71 -26.45
CA CYS A 308 22.68 -21.65 -27.84
C CYS A 308 22.33 -20.23 -28.31
N ILE A 309 22.06 -19.30 -27.39
CA ILE A 309 21.63 -17.92 -27.70
C ILE A 309 22.73 -16.87 -27.46
N ILE A 310 23.88 -17.28 -26.92
CA ILE A 310 25.04 -16.39 -26.76
C ILE A 310 25.73 -16.23 -28.13
N PRO A 311 25.83 -15.00 -28.67
CA PRO A 311 26.46 -14.77 -29.96
C PRO A 311 27.98 -15.02 -29.89
N PRO A 312 28.61 -15.60 -30.93
CA PRO A 312 30.04 -15.91 -30.91
C PRO A 312 30.93 -14.67 -31.15
N GLY A 313 32.21 -14.75 -30.82
CA GLY A 313 33.20 -13.74 -31.23
C GLY A 313 33.06 -12.39 -30.50
N SER A 314 33.23 -11.28 -31.22
CA SER A 314 33.36 -9.93 -30.63
C SER A 314 32.12 -9.43 -29.90
N TYR A 315 30.94 -10.04 -30.12
CA TYR A 315 29.71 -9.74 -29.39
C TYR A 315 29.79 -10.06 -27.89
N THR A 316 30.69 -10.96 -27.50
CA THR A 316 30.89 -11.34 -26.09
C THR A 316 32.04 -10.62 -25.43
N ALA A 317 32.76 -9.73 -26.13
CA ALA A 317 33.90 -9.01 -25.55
C ALA A 317 33.49 -8.34 -24.21
N PRO A 318 34.25 -8.53 -23.11
CA PRO A 318 33.98 -7.86 -21.85
C PRO A 318 34.02 -6.35 -22.04
N THR A 319 32.89 -5.69 -21.80
CA THR A 319 32.67 -4.27 -22.12
C THR A 319 32.05 -3.57 -20.91
N LEU A 320 32.61 -2.41 -20.57
CA LEU A 320 32.01 -1.49 -19.61
C LEU A 320 31.06 -0.53 -20.34
N ARG A 321 29.99 -0.10 -19.68
CA ARG A 321 29.13 0.98 -20.16
C ARG A 321 28.55 1.74 -18.98
N HIS A 322 28.23 3.01 -19.20
CA HIS A 322 27.53 3.81 -18.21
C HIS A 322 26.17 3.17 -17.84
N PRO A 323 25.88 2.98 -16.54
CA PRO A 323 24.68 2.27 -16.08
C PRO A 323 23.38 3.08 -16.28
N ASP A 324 23.42 4.40 -16.08
CA ASP A 324 22.29 5.30 -16.35
C ASP A 324 22.72 6.59 -17.08
N LEU A 325 22.96 6.50 -18.38
CA LEU A 325 23.33 7.67 -19.19
C LEU A 325 22.07 8.52 -19.50
N SER A 326 21.59 9.22 -18.48
CA SER A 326 20.43 10.10 -18.53
C SER A 326 20.82 11.55 -18.78
N LEU A 327 19.84 12.40 -19.15
CA LEU A 327 20.08 13.83 -19.38
C LEU A 327 20.63 14.55 -18.14
N SER A 328 20.34 14.05 -16.93
CA SER A 328 20.81 14.67 -15.68
C SER A 328 22.27 14.32 -15.35
N ASN A 329 22.79 13.24 -15.94
CA ASN A 329 24.13 12.72 -15.67
C ASN A 329 25.18 13.21 -16.68
N ILE A 330 24.78 14.10 -17.60
CA ILE A 330 25.67 14.72 -18.59
C ILE A 330 25.74 16.22 -18.30
N LEU A 331 26.94 16.73 -18.04
CA LEU A 331 27.22 18.14 -17.77
C LEU A 331 27.87 18.80 -18.98
N LEU A 332 27.30 19.94 -19.39
CA LEU A 332 27.81 20.77 -20.47
C LEU A 332 28.57 21.98 -19.93
N ALA A 333 29.60 22.41 -20.64
CA ALA A 333 30.24 23.70 -20.40
C ALA A 333 29.19 24.83 -20.53
N PRO A 334 29.20 25.83 -19.63
CA PRO A 334 28.25 26.94 -19.69
C PRO A 334 28.23 27.61 -21.07
N GLY A 335 27.03 27.73 -21.66
CA GLY A 335 26.85 28.35 -22.98
C GLY A 335 27.45 27.58 -24.17
N SER A 336 27.83 26.30 -24.01
CA SER A 336 28.42 25.47 -25.07
C SER A 336 27.76 24.07 -25.10
N SER A 337 27.95 23.33 -26.19
CA SER A 337 27.58 21.91 -26.36
C SER A 337 28.69 20.94 -25.92
N LYS A 338 29.85 21.44 -25.48
CA LYS A 338 30.97 20.61 -25.02
C LYS A 338 30.61 19.89 -23.72
N ILE A 339 30.72 18.56 -23.72
CA ILE A 339 30.57 17.74 -22.51
C ILE A 339 31.83 17.89 -21.65
N VAL A 340 31.63 18.29 -20.40
CA VAL A 340 32.70 18.51 -19.41
C VAL A 340 32.60 17.55 -18.22
N GLY A 341 31.50 16.82 -18.09
CA GLY A 341 31.33 15.84 -17.03
C GLY A 341 30.31 14.76 -17.38
N ILE A 342 30.66 13.50 -17.13
CA ILE A 342 29.72 12.38 -17.03
C ILE A 342 29.81 11.85 -15.60
N ILE A 343 28.68 11.89 -14.90
CA ILE A 343 28.58 11.59 -13.47
C ILE A 343 27.66 10.39 -13.22
N ASP A 344 27.68 9.87 -11.99
CA ASP A 344 26.85 8.74 -11.53
C ASP A 344 27.22 7.39 -12.19
N TRP A 345 28.44 6.94 -11.91
CA TRP A 345 28.98 5.66 -12.37
C TRP A 345 28.69 4.50 -11.38
N GLN A 346 27.80 4.70 -10.41
CA GLN A 346 27.40 3.66 -9.47
C GLN A 346 26.76 2.48 -10.20
N ASP A 347 27.04 1.25 -9.75
CA ASP A 347 26.58 -0.01 -10.37
C ASP A 347 27.20 -0.31 -11.76
N ALA A 348 28.23 0.42 -12.19
CA ALA A 348 28.96 0.13 -13.40
C ALA A 348 29.61 -1.26 -13.35
N VAL A 349 29.35 -2.06 -14.39
CA VAL A 349 29.75 -3.47 -14.45
C VAL A 349 30.27 -3.82 -15.84
N ILE A 350 31.27 -4.68 -15.91
CA ILE A 350 31.82 -5.21 -17.15
C ILE A 350 31.04 -6.47 -17.51
N LEU A 351 30.32 -6.43 -18.63
CA LEU A 351 29.45 -7.52 -19.12
C LEU A 351 29.73 -7.81 -20.60
N PRO A 352 29.25 -8.93 -21.15
CA PRO A 352 29.30 -9.17 -22.58
C PRO A 352 28.74 -7.99 -23.38
N ARG A 353 29.44 -7.59 -24.45
CA ARG A 353 29.07 -6.43 -25.27
C ARG A 353 27.61 -6.43 -25.73
N PHE A 354 27.06 -7.59 -26.10
CA PHE A 354 25.65 -7.71 -26.49
C PHE A 354 24.66 -7.46 -25.35
N MET A 355 25.07 -7.53 -24.08
CA MET A 355 24.26 -7.13 -22.94
C MET A 355 24.36 -5.61 -22.68
N GLN A 356 25.49 -4.99 -23.03
CA GLN A 356 25.75 -3.57 -22.80
C GLN A 356 25.25 -2.66 -23.92
N ALA A 357 25.32 -3.11 -25.17
CA ALA A 357 24.94 -2.31 -26.33
C ALA A 357 23.46 -1.91 -26.30
N GLY A 358 23.18 -0.65 -26.61
CA GLY A 358 21.83 -0.10 -26.64
C GLY A 358 21.87 1.40 -26.90
N TYR A 359 20.75 2.08 -26.70
CA TYR A 359 20.63 3.53 -26.82
C TYR A 359 20.59 4.18 -25.43
N PRO A 360 21.13 5.39 -25.24
CA PRO A 360 20.80 6.21 -24.08
C PRO A 360 19.28 6.35 -23.95
N ALA A 361 18.75 6.43 -22.73
CA ALA A 361 17.30 6.39 -22.49
C ALA A 361 16.55 7.52 -23.23
N PHE A 362 17.17 8.71 -23.33
CA PHE A 362 16.61 9.86 -24.04
C PHE A 362 16.74 9.81 -25.58
N CYS A 363 17.39 8.75 -26.11
CA CYS A 363 17.50 8.45 -27.53
C CYS A 363 16.66 7.23 -27.95
N GLN A 364 15.97 6.57 -27.02
CA GLN A 364 15.23 5.34 -27.31
C GLN A 364 13.77 5.66 -27.64
N HIS A 365 13.24 5.12 -28.75
CA HIS A 365 11.82 5.28 -29.11
C HIS A 365 10.88 4.77 -28.01
N ASP A 366 9.77 5.47 -27.80
CA ASP A 366 8.68 5.05 -26.91
C ASP A 366 8.08 3.69 -27.31
N ASN A 367 8.14 3.35 -28.60
CA ASN A 367 7.80 2.04 -29.11
C ASN A 367 9.07 1.25 -29.48
N PRO A 368 9.44 0.21 -28.72
CA PRO A 368 10.61 -0.63 -29.00
C PRO A 368 10.55 -1.35 -30.35
N SER A 369 9.35 -1.46 -30.95
CA SER A 369 9.11 -2.11 -32.24
C SER A 369 9.22 -1.14 -33.42
N GLN A 370 9.40 0.16 -33.16
CA GLN A 370 9.56 1.16 -34.21
C GLN A 370 10.89 0.93 -34.92
N PRO A 371 10.88 0.73 -36.26
CA PRO A 371 12.12 0.59 -37.01
C PRO A 371 12.90 1.91 -36.95
N GLN A 372 14.21 1.80 -36.79
CA GLN A 372 15.11 2.94 -36.83
C GLN A 372 14.93 3.67 -38.18
N SER A 373 14.62 4.96 -38.11
CA SER A 373 14.41 5.80 -39.28
C SER A 373 15.56 6.81 -39.38
N LEU A 374 16.16 6.92 -40.57
CA LEU A 374 17.11 7.98 -40.87
C LEU A 374 16.41 9.25 -41.40
N GLN A 375 15.09 9.35 -41.26
CA GLN A 375 14.34 10.54 -41.64
C GLN A 375 14.53 11.63 -40.59
N ILE A 376 14.81 12.84 -41.05
CA ILE A 376 14.89 14.03 -40.20
C ILE A 376 13.49 14.28 -39.65
N PRO A 377 13.29 14.26 -38.32
CA PRO A 377 11.99 14.54 -37.72
C PRO A 377 11.60 16.00 -37.98
N SER A 378 10.30 16.27 -37.98
CA SER A 378 9.75 17.63 -38.09
C SER A 378 8.68 17.84 -37.02
N LEU A 379 8.53 19.08 -36.57
CA LEU A 379 7.38 19.45 -35.76
C LEU A 379 6.09 19.41 -36.61
N PRO A 380 4.91 19.18 -36.01
CA PRO A 380 3.63 19.26 -36.71
C PRO A 380 3.41 20.63 -37.35
N ASP A 381 2.76 20.69 -38.51
CA ASP A 381 2.49 21.95 -39.25
C ASP A 381 1.67 22.96 -38.42
N ASP A 382 0.84 22.49 -37.49
CA ASP A 382 -0.02 23.29 -36.62
C ASP A 382 0.59 23.59 -35.25
N PHE A 383 1.88 23.26 -35.03
CA PHE A 383 2.57 23.41 -33.73
C PHE A 383 2.40 24.78 -33.09
N ASP A 384 2.60 25.87 -33.85
CA ASP A 384 2.52 27.24 -33.34
C ASP A 384 1.11 27.63 -32.86
N ASN A 385 0.08 26.87 -33.26
CA ASN A 385 -1.32 27.10 -32.88
C ASN A 385 -1.81 26.20 -31.74
N MET A 386 -0.99 25.25 -31.27
CA MET A 386 -1.32 24.32 -30.18
C MET A 386 -1.26 24.99 -28.79
N GLY A 387 -1.91 24.39 -27.80
CA GLY A 387 -1.77 24.82 -26.40
C GLY A 387 -0.34 24.62 -25.88
N VAL A 388 0.08 25.38 -24.85
CA VAL A 388 1.46 25.35 -24.32
C VAL A 388 1.89 23.93 -23.89
N ASP A 389 0.98 23.17 -23.26
CA ASP A 389 1.27 21.79 -22.84
C ASP A 389 1.40 20.84 -24.03
N GLU A 390 0.59 21.00 -25.07
CA GLU A 390 0.66 20.22 -26.31
C GLU A 390 1.94 20.54 -27.08
N GLN A 391 2.31 21.82 -27.19
CA GLN A 391 3.59 22.24 -27.77
C GLN A 391 4.77 21.61 -27.03
N ARG A 392 4.73 21.58 -25.69
CA ARG A 392 5.79 20.96 -24.89
C ARG A 392 5.91 19.45 -25.16
N GLN A 393 4.79 18.75 -25.28
CA GLN A 393 4.78 17.31 -25.60
C GLN A 393 5.31 17.05 -27.01
N CYS A 394 4.83 17.78 -28.01
CA CYS A 394 5.31 17.70 -29.38
C CYS A 394 6.82 17.97 -29.47
N LYS A 395 7.32 18.99 -28.77
CA LYS A 395 8.74 19.33 -28.75
C LYS A 395 9.58 18.26 -28.03
N THR A 396 9.06 17.65 -26.97
CA THR A 396 9.74 16.55 -26.27
C THR A 396 9.88 15.33 -27.19
N LYS A 397 8.80 14.96 -27.89
CA LYS A 397 8.82 13.86 -28.86
C LYS A 397 9.79 14.15 -30.02
N PHE A 398 9.75 15.36 -30.56
CA PHE A 398 10.68 15.81 -31.60
C PHE A 398 12.13 15.64 -31.16
N ARG A 399 12.49 16.09 -29.94
CA ARG A 399 13.85 15.95 -29.40
C ARG A 399 14.30 14.51 -29.24
N LEU A 400 13.40 13.63 -28.84
CA LEU A 400 13.69 12.21 -28.68
C LEU A 400 14.00 11.56 -30.04
N GLU A 401 13.17 11.83 -31.07
CA GLU A 401 13.42 11.32 -32.42
C GLU A 401 14.68 11.94 -33.06
N GLU A 402 14.95 13.22 -32.80
CA GLU A 402 16.15 13.93 -33.25
C GLU A 402 17.43 13.34 -32.62
N ALA A 403 17.42 13.14 -31.30
CA ALA A 403 18.52 12.52 -30.58
C ALA A 403 18.76 11.08 -31.02
N ASN A 404 17.69 10.30 -31.23
CA ASN A 404 17.78 8.95 -31.77
C ASN A 404 18.48 8.92 -33.13
N LEU A 405 18.05 9.78 -34.06
CA LEU A 405 18.61 9.88 -35.40
C LEU A 405 20.11 10.18 -35.35
N TYR A 406 20.49 11.24 -34.65
CA TYR A 406 21.88 11.70 -34.65
C TYR A 406 22.80 10.80 -33.83
N TYR A 407 22.32 10.19 -32.75
CA TYR A 407 23.07 9.15 -32.05
C TYR A 407 23.29 7.92 -32.92
N THR A 408 22.27 7.48 -33.66
CA THR A 408 22.39 6.35 -34.60
C THR A 408 23.40 6.67 -35.69
N ALA A 409 23.35 7.87 -36.28
CA ALA A 409 24.30 8.32 -37.28
C ALA A 409 25.73 8.39 -36.73
N ALA A 410 25.93 9.05 -35.59
CA ALA A 410 27.23 9.19 -34.94
C ALA A 410 27.82 7.82 -34.57
N THR A 411 27.04 6.93 -33.97
CA THR A 411 27.48 5.56 -33.64
C THR A 411 27.86 4.79 -34.91
N GLY A 412 27.10 4.95 -35.99
CA GLY A 412 27.39 4.30 -37.27
C GLY A 412 28.69 4.79 -37.92
N VAL A 413 29.03 6.06 -37.75
CA VAL A 413 30.26 6.67 -38.30
C VAL A 413 31.48 6.38 -37.43
N HIS A 414 31.35 6.54 -36.11
CA HIS A 414 32.49 6.51 -35.19
C HIS A 414 32.68 5.14 -34.52
N HIS A 415 31.63 4.33 -34.39
CA HIS A 415 31.64 3.14 -33.52
C HIS A 415 31.02 1.90 -34.18
N GLU A 416 31.71 1.38 -35.20
CA GLU A 416 31.23 0.26 -36.03
C GLU A 416 30.87 -1.00 -35.22
N GLU A 417 31.66 -1.37 -34.20
CA GLU A 417 31.40 -2.57 -33.39
C GLU A 417 30.09 -2.48 -32.61
N HIS A 418 29.78 -1.33 -32.00
CA HIS A 418 28.50 -1.12 -31.33
C HIS A 418 27.35 -1.12 -32.33
N MET A 419 27.54 -0.51 -33.51
CA MET A 419 26.54 -0.56 -34.58
C MET A 419 26.31 -1.98 -35.13
N LYS A 420 27.31 -2.87 -35.11
CA LYS A 420 27.12 -4.30 -35.42
C LYS A 420 26.20 -4.97 -34.41
N VAL A 421 26.41 -4.70 -33.13
CA VAL A 421 25.56 -5.27 -32.07
C VAL A 421 24.13 -4.71 -32.14
N LEU A 422 23.95 -3.39 -32.33
CA LEU A 422 22.62 -2.77 -32.44
C LEU A 422 21.79 -3.33 -33.61
N ARG A 423 22.45 -3.80 -34.68
CA ARG A 423 21.81 -4.44 -35.83
C ARG A 423 21.51 -5.93 -35.64
N MET A 424 21.87 -6.51 -34.49
CA MET A 424 21.58 -7.91 -34.18
C MET A 424 20.06 -8.13 -34.14
N PRO A 425 19.54 -9.11 -34.90
CA PRO A 425 18.11 -9.44 -34.87
C PRO A 425 17.64 -9.75 -33.44
N HIS A 426 16.51 -9.17 -33.05
CA HIS A 426 15.88 -9.43 -31.75
C HIS A 426 16.76 -9.17 -30.52
N LEU A 427 17.80 -8.32 -30.61
CA LEU A 427 18.68 -7.95 -29.49
C LEU A 427 17.90 -7.57 -28.23
N GLY A 428 16.88 -6.71 -28.38
CA GLY A 428 16.05 -6.27 -27.25
C GLY A 428 15.30 -7.40 -26.57
N MET A 429 14.83 -8.42 -27.31
CA MET A 429 14.19 -9.59 -26.72
C MET A 429 15.20 -10.44 -25.95
N LEU A 430 16.42 -10.61 -26.49
CA LEU A 430 17.51 -11.33 -25.83
C LEU A 430 17.92 -10.64 -24.53
N GLN A 431 18.18 -9.34 -24.56
CA GLN A 431 18.51 -8.55 -23.39
C GLN A 431 17.38 -8.54 -22.35
N TYR A 432 16.12 -8.48 -22.80
CA TYR A 432 14.96 -8.59 -21.92
C TYR A 432 14.94 -9.93 -21.18
N LEU A 433 15.12 -11.05 -21.89
CA LEU A 433 15.20 -12.38 -21.25
C LEU A 433 16.31 -12.42 -20.19
N LEU A 434 17.52 -11.95 -20.53
CA LEU A 434 18.65 -11.93 -19.59
C LEU A 434 18.40 -11.06 -18.37
N ARG A 435 17.65 -9.96 -18.53
CA ARG A 435 17.24 -9.14 -17.40
C ARG A 435 16.26 -9.89 -16.50
N GLN A 436 15.26 -10.57 -17.09
CA GLN A 436 14.22 -11.29 -16.35
C GLN A 436 14.77 -12.48 -15.53
N THR A 437 15.85 -13.13 -15.96
CA THR A 437 16.46 -14.25 -15.22
C THR A 437 17.11 -13.84 -13.90
N GLY A 438 17.37 -12.54 -13.72
CA GLY A 438 17.90 -11.97 -12.49
C GLY A 438 16.85 -11.42 -11.51
N TYR A 439 15.56 -11.45 -11.86
CA TYR A 439 14.50 -10.95 -10.98
C TYR A 439 14.21 -11.94 -9.83
N PRO A 440 13.88 -11.43 -8.64
CA PRO A 440 13.59 -12.27 -7.49
C PRO A 440 12.27 -13.04 -7.68
N TRP A 441 12.15 -14.20 -7.05
CA TRP A 441 11.00 -15.08 -7.21
C TRP A 441 9.67 -14.52 -6.69
N ASP A 442 9.72 -13.55 -5.78
CA ASP A 442 8.56 -12.81 -5.27
C ASP A 442 8.08 -11.70 -6.21
N ALA A 443 8.84 -11.38 -7.27
CA ALA A 443 8.47 -10.43 -8.32
C ALA A 443 7.66 -11.04 -9.48
N ASP A 444 7.14 -12.27 -9.32
CA ASP A 444 6.33 -13.03 -10.29
C ASP A 444 7.10 -13.55 -11.52
N VAL A 445 6.64 -14.67 -12.09
CA VAL A 445 7.31 -15.41 -13.17
C VAL A 445 6.76 -15.10 -14.56
N ILE A 446 5.71 -14.29 -14.67
CA ILE A 446 5.02 -13.98 -15.94
C ILE A 446 6.00 -13.49 -17.00
N ASN A 447 6.83 -12.52 -16.64
CA ASN A 447 7.73 -11.87 -17.59
C ASN A 447 8.87 -12.80 -18.03
N LEU A 448 9.41 -13.61 -17.11
CA LEU A 448 10.39 -14.65 -17.44
C LEU A 448 9.79 -15.70 -18.40
N ARG A 449 8.58 -16.18 -18.10
CA ARG A 449 7.88 -17.16 -18.96
C ARG A 449 7.60 -16.58 -20.34
N ALA A 450 7.10 -15.35 -20.40
CA ALA A 450 6.81 -14.67 -21.66
C ALA A 450 8.08 -14.43 -22.49
N ALA A 451 9.19 -14.05 -21.86
CA ALA A 451 10.48 -13.88 -22.52
C ALA A 451 10.99 -15.20 -23.14
N LEU A 452 10.93 -16.30 -22.37
CA LEU A 452 11.30 -17.64 -22.84
C LEU A 452 10.42 -18.10 -24.00
N VAL A 453 9.10 -17.97 -23.87
CA VAL A 453 8.14 -18.31 -24.94
C VAL A 453 8.41 -17.50 -26.21
N GLY A 454 8.66 -16.20 -26.08
CA GLY A 454 8.92 -15.32 -27.22
C GLY A 454 10.18 -15.72 -27.99
N ILE A 455 11.28 -15.97 -27.27
CA ILE A 455 12.56 -16.36 -27.86
C ILE A 455 12.54 -17.74 -28.51
N THR A 456 11.79 -18.68 -27.96
CA THR A 456 11.65 -20.05 -28.48
C THR A 456 10.62 -20.16 -29.61
N THR A 457 10.09 -19.06 -30.14
CA THR A 457 9.30 -19.10 -31.39
C THR A 457 10.21 -19.42 -32.58
N PRO A 458 9.77 -20.24 -33.55
CA PRO A 458 10.61 -20.60 -34.70
C PRO A 458 11.17 -19.40 -35.47
N ALA A 459 10.37 -18.34 -35.62
CA ALA A 459 10.76 -17.11 -36.32
C ALA A 459 11.88 -16.34 -35.60
N VAL A 460 11.87 -16.32 -34.26
CA VAL A 460 12.91 -15.64 -33.47
C VAL A 460 14.13 -16.53 -33.33
N TRP A 461 13.93 -17.81 -32.97
CA TRP A 461 15.01 -18.77 -32.71
C TRP A 461 15.99 -18.89 -33.89
N ALA A 462 15.46 -19.00 -35.11
CA ALA A 462 16.27 -19.11 -36.34
C ALA A 462 17.17 -17.89 -36.61
N ASN A 463 16.88 -16.73 -36.00
CA ASN A 463 17.64 -15.50 -36.17
C ASN A 463 18.63 -15.21 -35.03
N ILE A 464 18.50 -15.89 -33.88
CA ILE A 464 19.32 -15.61 -32.70
C ILE A 464 20.22 -16.77 -32.27
N SER A 465 19.93 -18.00 -32.72
CA SER A 465 20.68 -19.19 -32.34
C SER A 465 21.38 -19.83 -33.55
N SER A 466 22.58 -20.37 -33.32
CA SER A 466 23.25 -21.22 -34.28
C SER A 466 22.77 -22.68 -34.26
N ALA A 467 21.95 -23.07 -33.28
CA ALA A 467 21.42 -24.42 -33.13
C ALA A 467 20.16 -24.61 -33.99
N PRO A 468 20.08 -25.65 -34.84
CA PRO A 468 18.95 -25.87 -35.73
C PRO A 468 17.64 -26.14 -34.97
N ASP A 469 17.72 -26.88 -33.86
CA ASP A 469 16.57 -27.21 -33.01
C ASP A 469 16.71 -26.53 -31.64
N CYS A 470 15.60 -25.98 -31.16
CA CYS A 470 15.55 -25.37 -29.83
C CYS A 470 15.45 -26.46 -28.74
N PRO A 471 16.34 -26.46 -27.73
CA PRO A 471 16.32 -27.50 -26.69
C PRO A 471 15.11 -27.41 -25.75
N VAL A 472 14.38 -26.29 -25.76
CA VAL A 472 13.18 -26.07 -24.96
C VAL A 472 12.00 -25.78 -25.87
N VAL A 473 10.91 -26.54 -25.72
CA VAL A 473 9.69 -26.37 -26.50
C VAL A 473 8.51 -26.17 -25.58
N PHE A 474 7.76 -25.09 -25.81
CA PHE A 474 6.47 -24.83 -25.17
C PHE A 474 5.33 -25.26 -26.09
N SER A 475 4.32 -25.90 -25.53
CA SER A 475 3.06 -26.23 -26.19
C SER A 475 2.30 -24.96 -26.62
N ASN A 476 1.40 -25.09 -27.58
CA ASN A 476 0.60 -23.94 -28.05
C ASN A 476 -0.23 -23.30 -26.92
N GLU A 477 -0.77 -24.12 -26.02
CA GLU A 477 -1.55 -23.66 -24.87
C GLU A 477 -0.69 -22.85 -23.88
N GLU A 478 0.53 -23.32 -23.57
CA GLU A 478 1.48 -22.57 -22.73
C GLU A 478 1.87 -21.23 -23.37
N ARG A 479 2.07 -21.23 -24.69
CA ARG A 479 2.41 -20.00 -25.43
C ARG A 479 1.27 -18.99 -25.38
N GLU A 480 0.04 -19.41 -25.67
CA GLU A 480 -1.13 -18.54 -25.63
C GLU A 480 -1.36 -17.98 -24.23
N THR A 481 -1.23 -18.83 -23.21
CA THR A 481 -1.39 -18.44 -21.80
C THR A 481 -0.33 -17.43 -21.38
N ALA A 482 0.96 -17.72 -21.63
CA ALA A 482 2.05 -16.81 -21.27
C ALA A 482 1.91 -15.44 -21.94
N MET A 483 1.51 -15.41 -23.22
CA MET A 483 1.27 -14.15 -23.94
C MET A 483 0.03 -13.41 -23.45
N ALA A 484 -1.03 -14.12 -23.05
CA ALA A 484 -2.22 -13.49 -22.47
C ALA A 484 -1.92 -12.86 -21.11
N GLU A 485 -1.24 -13.58 -20.22
CA GLU A 485 -0.86 -13.07 -18.89
C GLU A 485 0.11 -11.89 -19.00
N SER A 486 1.11 -11.96 -19.89
CA SER A 486 2.05 -10.86 -20.11
C SER A 486 1.37 -9.61 -20.69
N ARG A 487 0.38 -9.76 -21.58
CA ARG A 487 -0.43 -8.63 -22.05
C ARG A 487 -1.21 -7.98 -20.91
N GLU A 488 -1.89 -8.78 -20.09
CA GLU A 488 -2.65 -8.30 -18.93
C GLU A 488 -1.73 -7.56 -17.93
N TRP A 489 -0.55 -8.12 -17.66
CA TRP A 489 0.46 -7.50 -16.80
C TRP A 489 0.96 -6.16 -17.36
N ASN A 490 1.35 -6.12 -18.63
CA ASN A 490 1.85 -4.91 -19.29
C ASN A 490 0.80 -3.80 -19.35
N GLU A 491 -0.46 -4.13 -19.65
CA GLU A 491 -1.57 -3.15 -19.62
C GLU A 491 -1.74 -2.54 -18.22
N SER A 492 -1.59 -3.38 -17.19
CA SER A 492 -1.75 -2.98 -15.80
C SER A 492 -0.57 -2.13 -15.29
N GLU A 493 0.67 -2.44 -15.66
CA GLU A 493 1.84 -1.61 -15.37
C GLU A 493 1.79 -0.25 -16.10
N GLN A 494 1.36 -0.22 -17.37
CA GLN A 494 1.19 1.04 -18.10
C GLN A 494 0.18 1.96 -17.42
N LEU A 495 -0.91 1.39 -16.90
CA LEU A 495 -1.89 2.13 -16.13
C LEU A 495 -1.26 2.70 -14.86
N LEU A 496 -0.56 1.87 -14.08
CA LEU A 496 0.07 2.28 -12.84
C LEU A 496 1.14 3.35 -13.07
N SER A 497 1.92 3.25 -14.14
CA SER A 497 2.89 4.26 -14.55
C SER A 497 2.23 5.61 -14.82
N ARG A 498 1.05 5.63 -15.46
CA ARG A 498 0.30 6.88 -15.69
C ARG A 498 -0.23 7.48 -14.40
N VAL A 499 -0.69 6.64 -13.47
CA VAL A 499 -1.11 7.09 -12.13
C VAL A 499 0.08 7.70 -11.38
N ARG A 500 1.21 7.01 -11.33
CA ARG A 500 2.44 7.51 -10.69
C ARG A 500 2.89 8.84 -11.28
N ALA A 501 2.93 8.94 -12.61
CA ALA A 501 3.28 10.18 -13.31
C ALA A 501 2.30 11.32 -13.00
N HIS A 502 1.00 11.04 -12.89
CA HIS A 502 -0.01 12.04 -12.54
C HIS A 502 0.12 12.53 -11.09
N LEU A 503 0.44 11.62 -10.17
CA LEU A 503 0.65 11.93 -8.75
C LEU A 503 2.02 12.57 -8.49
N GLY A 504 2.96 12.49 -9.44
CA GLY A 504 4.34 12.94 -9.26
C GLY A 504 5.09 12.10 -8.23
N ILE A 505 4.82 10.79 -8.18
CA ILE A 505 5.48 9.85 -7.27
C ILE A 505 6.40 8.89 -8.04
N ASP A 506 7.49 8.46 -7.41
CA ASP A 506 8.40 7.45 -7.92
C ASP A 506 7.82 6.01 -7.80
N LEU A 507 8.57 5.01 -8.27
CA LEU A 507 8.16 3.59 -8.22
C LEU A 507 7.89 3.09 -6.79
N GLU A 508 8.53 3.70 -5.81
CA GLU A 508 8.46 3.36 -4.39
C GLU A 508 7.48 4.27 -3.61
N GLY A 509 6.73 5.13 -4.32
CA GLY A 509 5.75 6.03 -3.74
C GLY A 509 6.32 7.30 -3.10
N GLY A 510 7.59 7.62 -3.36
CA GLY A 510 8.24 8.85 -2.91
C GLY A 510 7.92 10.05 -3.79
N THR A 511 7.87 11.22 -3.16
CA THR A 511 7.72 12.50 -3.86
C THR A 511 8.49 13.59 -3.13
N GLU A 512 8.80 14.67 -3.83
CA GLU A 512 9.41 15.86 -3.24
C GLU A 512 8.48 16.50 -2.20
N PRO A 513 9.01 17.10 -1.12
CA PRO A 513 8.20 17.78 -0.09
C PRO A 513 7.17 18.74 -0.67
N ASP A 514 7.57 19.55 -1.66
CA ASP A 514 6.72 20.57 -2.28
C ASP A 514 5.54 19.97 -3.07
N ASN A 515 5.66 18.71 -3.52
CA ASN A 515 4.61 18.00 -4.24
C ASN A 515 3.79 17.07 -3.32
N PHE A 516 4.15 16.96 -2.04
CA PHE A 516 3.54 16.00 -1.12
C PHE A 516 2.04 16.19 -0.95
N GLU A 517 1.58 17.41 -0.64
CA GLU A 517 0.15 17.69 -0.46
C GLU A 517 -0.66 17.40 -1.73
N ARG A 518 -0.10 17.77 -2.88
CA ARG A 518 -0.71 17.51 -4.19
C ARG A 518 -0.79 16.01 -4.49
N ALA A 519 0.26 15.25 -4.21
CA ALA A 519 0.27 13.81 -4.39
C ALA A 519 -0.75 13.11 -3.48
N VAL A 520 -0.87 13.56 -2.22
CA VAL A 520 -1.85 13.05 -1.25
C VAL A 520 -3.28 13.35 -1.71
N GLU A 521 -3.59 14.58 -2.09
CA GLU A 521 -4.93 14.95 -2.54
C GLU A 521 -5.27 14.31 -3.89
N GLY A 522 -4.32 14.25 -4.82
CA GLY A 522 -4.48 13.53 -6.09
C GLY A 522 -4.76 12.04 -5.89
N ASN A 523 -4.06 11.40 -4.96
CA ASN A 523 -4.30 10.00 -4.60
C ASN A 523 -5.66 9.82 -3.93
N ARG A 524 -6.08 10.76 -3.06
CA ARG A 524 -7.41 10.78 -2.46
C ARG A 524 -8.51 10.92 -3.52
N GLN A 525 -8.33 11.80 -4.49
CA GLN A 525 -9.28 11.97 -5.59
C GLN A 525 -9.37 10.71 -6.45
N PHE A 526 -8.23 10.11 -6.80
CA PHE A 526 -8.16 8.80 -7.48
C PHE A 526 -8.96 7.73 -6.71
N ARG A 527 -8.77 7.63 -5.38
CA ARG A 527 -9.53 6.71 -4.52
C ARG A 527 -11.03 6.94 -4.59
N MET A 528 -11.44 8.19 -4.46
CA MET A 528 -12.86 8.56 -4.46
C MET A 528 -13.53 8.24 -5.79
N GLU A 529 -12.86 8.49 -6.90
CA GLU A 529 -13.40 8.17 -8.23
C GLU A 529 -13.45 6.67 -8.48
N MET A 530 -12.43 5.90 -8.07
CA MET A 530 -12.47 4.44 -8.14
C MET A 530 -13.61 3.86 -7.30
N LEU A 531 -13.85 4.39 -6.09
CA LEU A 531 -14.99 3.99 -5.25
C LEU A 531 -16.34 4.39 -5.85
N THR A 532 -16.42 5.57 -6.48
CA THR A 532 -17.65 6.06 -7.13
C THR A 532 -18.05 5.19 -8.33
N GLN A 533 -17.06 4.60 -9.00
CA GLN A 533 -17.25 3.72 -10.16
C GLN A 533 -17.30 2.22 -9.79
N ALA A 534 -17.04 1.86 -8.53
CA ALA A 534 -17.13 0.49 -8.02
C ALA A 534 -18.60 0.07 -7.81
N GLU A 535 -18.89 -1.22 -7.98
CA GLU A 535 -20.21 -1.80 -7.74
C GLU A 535 -20.59 -1.80 -6.24
N PRO A 536 -21.88 -1.85 -5.88
CA PRO A 536 -22.34 -1.74 -4.49
C PRO A 536 -21.71 -2.77 -3.52
N ASP A 537 -21.53 -4.01 -3.95
CA ASP A 537 -20.91 -5.11 -3.18
C ASP A 537 -19.40 -4.89 -2.98
N GLN A 538 -18.74 -4.25 -3.94
CA GLN A 538 -17.32 -3.90 -3.86
C GLN A 538 -17.04 -2.73 -2.90
N ARG A 539 -18.00 -1.80 -2.71
CA ARG A 539 -17.91 -0.68 -1.78
C ARG A 539 -17.95 -1.12 -0.32
N GLU A 540 -18.77 -2.13 0.02
CA GLU A 540 -18.89 -2.65 1.39
C GLU A 540 -17.59 -3.32 1.88
N VAL A 541 -16.87 -4.02 0.99
CA VAL A 541 -15.61 -4.72 1.32
C VAL A 541 -14.44 -3.76 1.54
N CYS A 542 -14.40 -2.64 0.83
CA CYS A 542 -13.34 -1.63 0.97
C CYS A 542 -13.42 -0.88 2.31
N ALA A 543 -14.63 -0.61 2.81
CA ALA A 543 -14.83 0.07 4.09
C ALA A 543 -14.43 -0.79 5.30
N ALA A 544 -14.53 -2.13 5.18
CA ALA A 544 -14.28 -3.05 6.29
C ALA A 544 -12.80 -3.42 6.48
N LYS A 545 -11.96 -3.39 5.43
CA LYS A 545 -10.59 -3.92 5.49
C LYS A 545 -9.52 -2.99 6.06
N ASN A 546 -9.72 -1.68 5.97
CA ASN A 546 -8.69 -0.69 6.35
C ASN A 546 -9.08 0.20 7.53
N GLY A 547 -10.20 -0.05 8.21
CA GLY A 547 -10.69 0.81 9.30
C GLY A 547 -11.15 2.21 8.85
N ILE A 548 -11.23 2.45 7.53
CA ILE A 548 -11.67 3.72 6.95
C ILE A 548 -13.16 3.60 6.60
N PHE A 549 -14.01 4.20 7.43
CA PHE A 549 -15.44 4.30 7.13
C PHE A 549 -15.68 5.29 5.99
N THR A 550 -16.69 5.02 5.15
CA THR A 550 -17.15 5.98 4.14
C THR A 550 -17.64 7.26 4.83
N HIS A 551 -17.11 8.41 4.41
CA HIS A 551 -17.63 9.69 4.88
C HIS A 551 -19.12 9.81 4.51
N TYR A 552 -19.93 10.34 5.43
CA TYR A 552 -21.37 10.56 5.23
C TYR A 552 -22.18 9.28 4.95
N ASN A 553 -21.78 8.15 5.53
CA ASN A 553 -22.54 6.89 5.51
C ASN A 553 -23.94 6.99 6.15
N THR A 554 -24.17 7.99 7.00
CA THR A 554 -25.48 8.36 7.55
C THR A 554 -25.80 9.82 7.25
N ALA A 555 -27.08 10.15 7.05
CA ALA A 555 -27.53 11.53 6.87
C ALA A 555 -28.03 12.13 8.20
N ALA A 556 -27.78 13.42 8.40
CA ALA A 556 -28.41 14.17 9.48
C ALA A 556 -29.93 14.24 9.27
N PRO A 557 -30.75 14.37 10.33
CA PRO A 557 -32.20 14.46 10.21
C PRO A 557 -32.63 15.66 9.36
N THR A 558 -33.41 15.43 8.31
CA THR A 558 -33.80 16.43 7.29
C THR A 558 -34.78 17.50 7.83
N GLU A 559 -35.51 17.20 8.90
CA GLU A 559 -36.49 18.12 9.52
C GLU A 559 -35.92 18.92 10.71
N ALA A 560 -34.60 18.91 10.93
CA ALA A 560 -33.94 19.42 12.15
C ALA A 560 -33.90 20.95 12.31
N LYS A 561 -35.06 21.61 12.38
CA LYS A 561 -35.16 23.02 12.84
C LYS A 561 -35.78 23.14 14.24
N ARG A 562 -36.34 22.07 14.82
CA ARG A 562 -37.01 22.09 16.13
C ARG A 562 -36.77 20.78 16.91
N ILE A 563 -36.65 20.89 18.23
CA ILE A 563 -36.27 19.79 19.12
C ILE A 563 -37.38 18.75 19.34
N LEU A 564 -38.63 19.17 19.62
CA LEU A 564 -39.71 18.25 19.97
C LEU A 564 -40.07 17.24 18.87
N PRO A 565 -40.11 17.63 17.57
CA PRO A 565 -40.33 16.66 16.49
C PRO A 565 -39.30 15.53 16.44
N LEU A 566 -38.06 15.74 16.90
CA LEU A 566 -37.02 14.70 16.91
C LEU A 566 -37.35 13.55 17.85
N PHE A 567 -38.18 13.78 18.88
CA PHE A 567 -38.64 12.76 19.83
C PHE A 567 -39.91 12.03 19.37
N SER A 568 -40.52 12.45 18.26
CA SER A 568 -41.74 11.81 17.73
C SER A 568 -41.45 10.39 17.24
N LEU A 569 -42.32 9.46 17.63
CA LEU A 569 -42.35 8.10 17.07
C LEU A 569 -43.58 7.86 16.20
N LYS A 570 -44.28 8.94 15.79
CA LYS A 570 -45.50 8.85 14.99
C LYS A 570 -45.30 7.99 13.74
N GLY A 571 -46.11 6.94 13.61
CA GLY A 571 -46.08 6.02 12.47
C GLY A 571 -44.90 5.05 12.47
N LYS A 572 -44.10 4.99 13.54
CA LYS A 572 -43.09 3.96 13.77
C LYS A 572 -43.69 2.76 14.51
N THR A 573 -43.13 1.57 14.30
CA THR A 573 -43.51 0.35 15.03
C THR A 573 -42.36 -0.13 15.91
N ALA A 574 -42.67 -0.35 17.19
CA ALA A 574 -41.72 -0.77 18.20
C ALA A 574 -42.09 -2.12 18.81
N ILE A 575 -41.13 -3.03 18.93
CA ILE A 575 -41.27 -4.28 19.70
C ILE A 575 -40.53 -4.14 21.03
N ILE A 576 -41.18 -4.51 22.14
CA ILE A 576 -40.61 -4.48 23.48
C ILE A 576 -40.69 -5.87 24.10
N SER A 577 -39.54 -6.53 24.27
CA SER A 577 -39.50 -7.83 24.93
C SER A 577 -39.63 -7.68 26.45
N GLY A 578 -40.37 -8.56 27.11
CA GLY A 578 -40.61 -8.45 28.56
C GLY A 578 -41.43 -7.20 28.93
N GLY A 579 -42.33 -6.74 28.06
CA GLY A 579 -43.12 -5.54 28.29
C GLY A 579 -44.45 -5.76 29.04
N GLY A 580 -44.68 -6.97 29.56
CA GLY A 580 -45.90 -7.28 30.32
C GLY A 580 -46.00 -6.59 31.69
N ALA A 581 -44.89 -6.09 32.24
CA ALA A 581 -44.82 -5.39 33.52
C ALA A 581 -43.56 -4.51 33.61
N GLY A 582 -43.42 -3.73 34.70
CA GLY A 582 -42.18 -3.03 35.06
C GLY A 582 -41.65 -2.08 33.98
N ILE A 583 -40.34 -2.13 33.73
CA ILE A 583 -39.63 -1.23 32.79
C ILE A 583 -40.23 -1.34 31.39
N GLY A 584 -40.38 -2.55 30.86
CA GLY A 584 -40.86 -2.75 29.50
C GLY A 584 -42.28 -2.22 29.28
N LEU A 585 -43.17 -2.34 30.28
CA LEU A 585 -44.52 -1.79 30.20
C LEU A 585 -44.52 -0.26 30.21
N ALA A 586 -43.70 0.36 31.07
CA ALA A 586 -43.55 1.82 31.11
C ALA A 586 -42.99 2.36 29.79
N VAL A 587 -42.01 1.67 29.20
CA VAL A 587 -41.45 2.01 27.88
C VAL A 587 -42.50 1.87 26.77
N ALA A 588 -43.29 0.79 26.77
CA ALA A 588 -44.35 0.61 25.78
C ALA A 588 -45.42 1.71 25.86
N ARG A 589 -45.84 2.10 27.07
CA ARG A 589 -46.74 3.24 27.30
C ARG A 589 -46.13 4.55 26.79
N GLY A 590 -44.88 4.83 27.11
CA GLY A 590 -44.18 6.04 26.66
C GLY A 590 -43.98 6.11 25.13
N TYR A 591 -43.72 4.98 24.48
CA TYR A 591 -43.62 4.92 23.02
C TYR A 591 -44.99 5.14 22.35
N ALA A 592 -46.06 4.58 22.92
CA ALA A 592 -47.43 4.82 22.47
C ALA A 592 -47.83 6.30 22.64
N GLU A 593 -47.51 6.92 23.78
CA GLU A 593 -47.68 8.36 24.02
C GLU A 593 -46.94 9.21 22.98
N ALA A 594 -45.74 8.79 22.57
CA ALA A 594 -44.97 9.42 21.50
C ALA A 594 -45.46 9.10 20.07
N GLY A 595 -46.53 8.31 19.93
CA GLY A 595 -47.21 8.00 18.66
C GLY A 595 -46.76 6.72 17.94
N ALA A 596 -45.99 5.85 18.60
CA ALA A 596 -45.58 4.56 18.03
C ALA A 596 -46.67 3.50 18.15
N ASN A 597 -46.77 2.62 17.16
CA ASN A 597 -47.43 1.32 17.33
C ASN A 597 -46.52 0.43 18.19
N VAL A 598 -47.08 -0.27 19.18
CA VAL A 598 -46.30 -1.06 20.14
C VAL A 598 -46.70 -2.52 20.17
N ILE A 599 -45.70 -3.40 20.08
CA ILE A 599 -45.83 -4.84 20.22
C ILE A 599 -45.10 -5.23 21.50
N ILE A 600 -45.83 -5.82 22.44
CA ILE A 600 -45.29 -6.25 23.72
C ILE A 600 -45.12 -7.77 23.72
N TRP A 601 -43.95 -8.26 24.11
CA TRP A 601 -43.77 -9.70 24.35
C TRP A 601 -43.84 -10.04 25.83
N TYR A 602 -44.43 -11.19 26.11
CA TYR A 602 -44.43 -11.84 27.41
C TYR A 602 -44.06 -13.32 27.27
N ASN A 603 -43.58 -13.92 28.36
CA ASN A 603 -43.39 -15.37 28.43
C ASN A 603 -44.52 -16.00 29.27
N SER A 604 -44.56 -15.70 30.57
CA SER A 604 -45.52 -16.29 31.51
C SER A 604 -46.62 -15.31 31.98
N ASN A 605 -46.37 -14.00 31.96
CA ASN A 605 -47.34 -13.00 32.43
C ASN A 605 -48.39 -12.65 31.36
N LYS A 606 -49.54 -13.32 31.43
CA LYS A 606 -50.67 -13.12 30.48
C LYS A 606 -51.39 -11.77 30.65
N GLU A 607 -51.17 -11.03 31.74
CA GLU A 607 -51.74 -9.69 31.91
C GLU A 607 -51.31 -8.73 30.81
N ALA A 608 -50.17 -9.01 30.15
CA ALA A 608 -49.68 -8.26 29.00
C ALA A 608 -50.75 -8.04 27.91
N VAL A 609 -51.68 -8.98 27.71
CA VAL A 609 -52.78 -8.87 26.75
C VAL A 609 -53.75 -7.76 27.14
N ALA A 610 -54.15 -7.71 28.42
CA ALA A 610 -55.00 -6.64 28.93
C ALA A 610 -54.27 -5.29 28.90
N ARG A 611 -52.98 -5.28 29.27
CA ARG A 611 -52.15 -4.07 29.24
C ARG A 611 -51.99 -3.47 27.84
N ALA A 612 -51.82 -4.31 26.81
CA ALA A 612 -51.78 -3.83 25.44
C ALA A 612 -53.11 -3.18 25.02
N ALA A 613 -54.24 -3.78 25.40
CA ALA A 613 -55.56 -3.19 25.13
C ALA A 613 -55.77 -1.85 25.87
N GLU A 614 -55.31 -1.75 27.12
CA GLU A 614 -55.32 -0.49 27.89
C GLU A 614 -54.52 0.60 27.18
N ILE A 615 -53.33 0.28 26.65
CA ILE A 615 -52.48 1.24 25.90
C ILE A 615 -53.21 1.75 24.66
N GLU A 616 -53.82 0.87 23.88
CA GLU A 616 -54.56 1.26 22.67
C GLU A 616 -55.79 2.13 23.00
N GLN A 617 -56.45 1.87 24.13
CA GLN A 617 -57.57 2.68 24.60
C GLN A 617 -57.13 4.07 25.07
N GLU A 618 -55.98 4.15 25.75
CA GLU A 618 -55.46 5.38 26.35
C GLU A 618 -54.85 6.32 25.32
N PHE A 619 -54.26 5.79 24.25
CA PHE A 619 -53.59 6.56 23.20
C PHE A 619 -54.26 6.35 21.83
N PRO A 620 -55.32 7.13 21.50
CA PRO A 620 -56.01 7.00 20.22
C PRO A 620 -55.09 7.23 19.03
N GLY A 621 -55.16 6.33 18.04
CA GLY A 621 -54.39 6.44 16.78
C GLY A 621 -53.07 5.68 16.77
N VAL A 622 -52.73 4.95 17.83
CA VAL A 622 -51.69 3.91 17.81
C VAL A 622 -52.29 2.52 17.94
N ARG A 623 -51.59 1.52 17.39
CA ARG A 623 -51.93 0.10 17.55
C ARG A 623 -51.08 -0.51 18.66
N ALA A 624 -51.69 -1.25 19.57
CA ALA A 624 -50.98 -2.04 20.58
C ALA A 624 -51.42 -3.51 20.59
N ALA A 625 -50.48 -4.44 20.68
CA ALA A 625 -50.77 -5.87 20.78
C ALA A 625 -49.74 -6.60 21.65
N ALA A 626 -50.16 -7.72 22.26
CA ALA A 626 -49.28 -8.56 23.06
C ALA A 626 -49.17 -9.97 22.48
N TYR A 627 -47.96 -10.53 22.47
CA TYR A 627 -47.69 -11.88 21.99
C TYR A 627 -46.85 -12.67 22.99
N GLN A 628 -47.17 -13.96 23.13
CA GLN A 628 -46.34 -14.87 23.90
C GLN A 628 -45.14 -15.27 23.06
N VAL A 629 -43.92 -14.99 23.53
CA VAL A 629 -42.68 -15.32 22.84
C VAL A 629 -41.62 -15.73 23.84
N ASP A 630 -41.05 -16.93 23.67
CA ASP A 630 -39.84 -17.34 24.40
C ASP A 630 -38.59 -16.84 23.70
N VAL A 631 -37.97 -15.80 24.26
CA VAL A 631 -36.73 -15.21 23.71
C VAL A 631 -35.55 -16.18 23.70
N ARG A 632 -35.60 -17.30 24.42
CA ARG A 632 -34.54 -18.33 24.40
C ARG A 632 -34.57 -19.18 23.12
N ASN A 633 -35.61 -19.05 22.29
CA ASN A 633 -35.79 -19.82 21.07
C ASN A 633 -35.60 -18.93 19.83
N ALA A 634 -34.45 -19.08 19.16
CA ALA A 634 -34.09 -18.27 17.99
C ALA A 634 -35.12 -18.36 16.85
N ASP A 635 -35.69 -19.54 16.58
CA ASP A 635 -36.66 -19.73 15.50
C ASP A 635 -38.01 -19.09 15.84
N GLU A 636 -38.38 -19.10 17.12
CA GLU A 636 -39.59 -18.44 17.60
C GLU A 636 -39.47 -16.92 17.52
N VAL A 637 -38.32 -16.37 17.93
CA VAL A 637 -38.00 -14.93 17.79
C VAL A 637 -38.05 -14.50 16.33
N ASP A 638 -37.43 -15.25 15.42
CA ASP A 638 -37.39 -14.89 13.99
C ASP A 638 -38.79 -14.86 13.36
N ARG A 639 -39.59 -15.91 13.61
CA ARG A 639 -40.99 -15.97 13.15
C ARG A 639 -41.84 -14.87 13.79
N ALA A 640 -41.70 -14.65 15.10
CA ALA A 640 -42.49 -13.67 15.84
C ALA A 640 -42.30 -12.27 15.27
N ILE A 641 -41.07 -11.79 15.14
CA ILE A 641 -40.80 -10.45 14.60
C ILE A 641 -41.33 -10.33 13.17
N THR A 642 -41.06 -11.31 12.31
CA THR A 642 -41.42 -11.25 10.89
C THR A 642 -42.95 -11.20 10.68
N THR A 643 -43.71 -11.97 11.48
CA THR A 643 -45.17 -12.07 11.34
C THR A 643 -45.92 -10.95 12.06
N GLN A 644 -45.44 -10.48 13.21
CA GLN A 644 -46.17 -9.51 14.04
C GLN A 644 -46.14 -8.10 13.45
N ILE A 645 -45.03 -7.68 12.82
CA ILE A 645 -44.97 -6.38 12.14
C ILE A 645 -45.92 -6.33 10.92
N GLN A 646 -46.30 -7.48 10.39
CA GLN A 646 -47.27 -7.66 9.30
C GLN A 646 -48.71 -7.82 9.77
N ALA A 647 -48.95 -7.96 11.08
CA ALA A 647 -50.28 -8.16 11.61
C ALA A 647 -51.17 -6.93 11.36
N GLU A 648 -52.48 -7.16 11.30
CA GLU A 648 -53.47 -6.12 11.03
C GLU A 648 -53.34 -4.94 12.02
N GLY A 649 -53.31 -3.73 11.48
CA GLY A 649 -53.12 -2.49 12.23
C GLY A 649 -51.67 -2.04 12.42
N PHE A 650 -50.68 -2.87 12.03
CA PHE A 650 -49.27 -2.46 11.97
C PHE A 650 -48.86 -2.06 10.55
N ASN A 651 -47.70 -1.41 10.43
CA ASN A 651 -47.25 -0.76 9.20
C ASN A 651 -46.31 -1.63 8.32
N ASN A 652 -46.25 -2.96 8.56
CA ASN A 652 -45.36 -3.88 7.84
C ASN A 652 -43.88 -3.46 7.86
N ARG A 653 -43.46 -2.87 8.98
CA ARG A 653 -42.11 -2.34 9.17
C ARG A 653 -41.72 -2.45 10.63
N LEU A 654 -40.46 -2.75 10.90
CA LEU A 654 -39.86 -2.60 12.22
C LEU A 654 -39.02 -1.32 12.26
N ASP A 655 -39.21 -0.50 13.29
CA ASP A 655 -38.43 0.72 13.50
C ASP A 655 -37.57 0.64 14.76
N VAL A 656 -38.13 0.10 15.85
CA VAL A 656 -37.47 0.03 17.15
C VAL A 656 -37.60 -1.37 17.74
N PHE A 657 -36.52 -1.89 18.30
CA PHE A 657 -36.57 -3.10 19.11
C PHE A 657 -35.94 -2.85 20.48
N VAL A 658 -36.69 -3.11 21.54
CA VAL A 658 -36.24 -3.04 22.92
C VAL A 658 -36.09 -4.44 23.48
N ALA A 659 -34.84 -4.87 23.68
CA ALA A 659 -34.53 -6.14 24.33
C ALA A 659 -34.50 -5.94 25.85
N ASN A 660 -35.61 -6.26 26.53
CA ASN A 660 -35.78 -6.03 27.97
C ASN A 660 -36.15 -7.31 28.77
N SER A 661 -36.39 -8.44 28.11
CA SER A 661 -36.54 -9.72 28.81
C SER A 661 -35.29 -10.07 29.61
N GLY A 662 -35.46 -10.48 30.87
CA GLY A 662 -34.35 -10.88 31.73
C GLY A 662 -34.83 -11.59 32.98
N ILE A 663 -33.97 -12.41 33.58
CA ILE A 663 -34.20 -13.07 34.86
C ILE A 663 -33.06 -12.77 35.85
N PRO A 664 -33.36 -12.56 37.13
CA PRO A 664 -32.32 -12.30 38.13
C PRO A 664 -31.56 -13.58 38.49
N TRP A 665 -30.35 -13.42 39.02
CA TRP A 665 -29.67 -14.49 39.74
C TRP A 665 -30.10 -14.51 41.21
N THR A 666 -30.70 -15.62 41.65
CA THR A 666 -31.29 -15.73 43.00
C THR A 666 -30.62 -16.76 43.91
N GLN A 667 -29.50 -17.36 43.48
CA GLN A 667 -28.91 -18.55 44.11
C GLN A 667 -27.71 -18.24 45.04
N GLY A 668 -27.50 -16.97 45.42
CA GLY A 668 -26.39 -16.57 46.30
C GLY A 668 -25.01 -16.74 45.64
N PRO A 669 -23.95 -17.11 46.39
CA PRO A 669 -22.61 -17.30 45.81
C PRO A 669 -22.63 -18.24 44.60
N MET A 670 -21.90 -17.88 43.54
CA MET A 670 -21.84 -18.68 42.31
C MET A 670 -21.42 -20.14 42.56
N ILE A 671 -20.49 -20.37 43.48
CA ILE A 671 -19.97 -21.70 43.84
C ILE A 671 -21.02 -22.65 44.43
N THR A 672 -22.13 -22.12 44.95
CA THR A 672 -23.25 -22.90 45.53
C THR A 672 -24.49 -22.92 44.65
N GLY A 673 -24.52 -22.09 43.60
CA GLY A 673 -25.68 -21.97 42.71
C GLY A 673 -25.77 -23.09 41.68
N SER A 674 -26.99 -23.41 41.26
CA SER A 674 -27.23 -24.43 40.22
C SER A 674 -26.72 -23.99 38.85
N LEU A 675 -26.01 -24.88 38.16
CA LEU A 675 -25.62 -24.70 36.75
C LEU A 675 -26.83 -24.58 35.81
N GLU A 676 -27.98 -25.17 36.17
CA GLU A 676 -29.21 -25.01 35.40
C GLU A 676 -29.72 -23.56 35.45
N HIS A 677 -29.69 -22.95 36.64
CA HIS A 677 -30.08 -21.56 36.78
C HIS A 677 -29.11 -20.63 36.06
N TYR A 678 -27.80 -20.91 36.09
CA TYR A 678 -26.81 -20.21 35.27
C TYR A 678 -27.15 -20.28 33.78
N ARG A 679 -27.45 -21.48 33.25
CA ARG A 679 -27.84 -21.65 31.84
C ARG A 679 -29.10 -20.86 31.50
N ASN A 680 -30.08 -20.82 32.40
CA ASN A 680 -31.28 -20.01 32.21
C ASN A 680 -30.97 -18.51 32.16
N VAL A 681 -30.08 -18.01 33.04
CA VAL A 681 -29.65 -16.60 33.03
C VAL A 681 -28.97 -16.26 31.71
N ILE A 682 -28.01 -17.08 31.26
CA ILE A 682 -27.33 -16.84 29.97
C ILE A 682 -28.31 -16.93 28.79
N ALA A 683 -29.14 -17.96 28.74
CA ALA A 683 -30.10 -18.17 27.65
C ALA A 683 -31.11 -17.02 27.54
N THR A 684 -31.57 -16.47 28.66
CA THR A 684 -32.54 -15.36 28.64
C THR A 684 -31.84 -14.00 28.47
N ASP A 685 -30.82 -13.69 29.26
CA ASP A 685 -30.25 -12.35 29.36
C ASP A 685 -29.16 -12.07 28.31
N VAL A 686 -28.56 -13.10 27.70
CA VAL A 686 -27.54 -12.95 26.65
C VAL A 686 -28.04 -13.48 25.32
N ASP A 687 -28.39 -14.78 25.24
CA ASP A 687 -28.77 -15.41 23.98
C ASP A 687 -30.07 -14.81 23.45
N GLY A 688 -31.06 -14.56 24.32
CA GLY A 688 -32.30 -13.90 23.92
C GLY A 688 -32.10 -12.49 23.37
N VAL A 689 -31.17 -11.71 23.93
CA VAL A 689 -30.80 -10.39 23.37
C VAL A 689 -30.14 -10.56 22.01
N PHE A 690 -29.24 -11.52 21.88
CA PHE A 690 -28.55 -11.82 20.62
C PHE A 690 -29.52 -12.27 19.51
N TYR A 691 -30.48 -13.14 19.81
CA TYR A 691 -31.48 -13.61 18.83
C TYR A 691 -32.35 -12.45 18.35
N CYS A 692 -32.84 -11.61 19.28
CA CYS A 692 -33.59 -10.42 18.93
C CYS A 692 -32.78 -9.45 18.06
N ALA A 693 -31.52 -9.19 18.43
CA ALA A 693 -30.61 -8.33 17.67
C ALA A 693 -30.38 -8.87 16.25
N ARG A 694 -30.09 -10.17 16.12
CA ARG A 694 -29.82 -10.82 14.83
C ARG A 694 -30.99 -10.70 13.87
N THR A 695 -32.21 -11.00 14.32
CA THR A 695 -33.40 -10.90 13.47
C THR A 695 -33.75 -9.44 13.15
N ALA A 696 -33.72 -8.53 14.13
CA ALA A 696 -34.01 -7.12 13.89
C ALA A 696 -33.01 -6.49 12.91
N GLY A 697 -31.71 -6.76 13.08
CA GLY A 697 -30.65 -6.31 12.18
C GLY A 697 -30.84 -6.78 10.74
N ARG A 698 -31.17 -8.07 10.54
CA ARG A 698 -31.50 -8.63 9.22
C ARG A 698 -32.66 -7.88 8.58
N ILE A 699 -33.75 -7.67 9.32
CA ILE A 699 -34.94 -6.96 8.82
C ILE A 699 -34.58 -5.52 8.45
N TRP A 700 -33.88 -4.77 9.29
CA TRP A 700 -33.51 -3.38 8.98
C TRP A 700 -32.57 -3.28 7.79
N GLN A 701 -31.64 -4.21 7.63
CA GLN A 701 -30.78 -4.27 6.45
C GLN A 701 -31.63 -4.47 5.18
N GLU A 702 -32.61 -5.38 5.21
CA GLU A 702 -33.55 -5.58 4.09
C GLU A 702 -34.43 -4.36 3.83
N GLN A 703 -34.98 -3.73 4.88
CA GLN A 703 -35.81 -2.52 4.76
C GLN A 703 -35.02 -1.35 4.16
N LYS A 704 -33.75 -1.18 4.57
CA LYS A 704 -32.84 -0.17 4.02
C LYS A 704 -32.55 -0.42 2.55
N LYS A 705 -32.23 -1.67 2.18
CA LYS A 705 -32.00 -2.09 0.79
C LYS A 705 -33.22 -1.85 -0.11
N LYS A 706 -34.43 -2.08 0.39
CA LYS A 706 -35.69 -1.84 -0.34
C LYS A 706 -36.09 -0.36 -0.42
N GLY A 707 -35.46 0.52 0.35
CA GLY A 707 -35.81 1.94 0.39
C GLY A 707 -37.25 2.19 0.86
N LEU A 708 -37.70 1.46 1.90
CA LEU A 708 -39.08 1.59 2.38
C LEU A 708 -39.42 3.03 2.79
N GLN A 709 -40.58 3.51 2.31
CA GLN A 709 -41.02 4.87 2.59
C GLN A 709 -41.16 5.11 4.09
N GLY A 710 -40.60 6.23 4.56
CA GLY A 710 -40.60 6.62 5.97
C GLY A 710 -39.68 5.79 6.87
N PHE A 711 -38.88 4.88 6.32
CA PHE A 711 -37.82 4.17 7.05
C PHE A 711 -36.47 4.84 6.77
N THR A 712 -35.76 5.24 7.83
CA THR A 712 -34.43 5.85 7.70
C THR A 712 -33.34 4.92 8.21
N TYR A 713 -33.52 4.41 9.43
CA TYR A 713 -32.65 3.47 10.13
C TYR A 713 -33.42 2.78 11.26
N GLY A 714 -32.96 1.59 11.65
CA GLY A 714 -33.44 0.90 12.85
C GLY A 714 -32.85 1.47 14.15
N SER A 715 -33.53 1.23 15.28
CA SER A 715 -32.99 1.49 16.62
C SER A 715 -33.13 0.27 17.52
N PHE A 716 -31.99 -0.30 17.91
CA PHE A 716 -31.91 -1.37 18.89
C PHE A 716 -31.49 -0.82 20.24
N VAL A 717 -32.31 -1.08 21.26
CA VAL A 717 -32.06 -0.67 22.64
C VAL A 717 -32.07 -1.90 23.53
N ALA A 718 -30.91 -2.27 24.07
CA ALA A 718 -30.83 -3.38 25.02
C ALA A 718 -30.90 -2.87 26.46
N THR A 719 -31.61 -3.60 27.30
CA THR A 719 -31.66 -3.35 28.74
C THR A 719 -30.58 -4.16 29.43
N ALA A 720 -29.44 -3.50 29.65
CA ALA A 720 -28.33 -4.03 30.42
C ALA A 720 -28.60 -3.88 31.93
N SER A 721 -27.63 -3.39 32.70
CA SER A 721 -27.77 -3.07 34.13
C SER A 721 -26.49 -2.39 34.62
N MET A 722 -26.59 -1.59 35.70
CA MET A 722 -25.41 -1.17 36.46
C MET A 722 -24.54 -2.37 36.89
N SER A 723 -25.15 -3.54 37.06
CA SER A 723 -24.50 -4.81 37.39
C SER A 723 -23.53 -5.29 36.29
N GLY A 724 -23.63 -4.74 35.08
CA GLY A 724 -22.65 -4.94 34.00
C GLY A 724 -21.45 -4.00 34.06
N HIS A 725 -21.42 -3.05 35.01
CA HIS A 725 -20.30 -2.13 35.27
C HIS A 725 -19.55 -2.47 36.55
N ILE A 726 -20.29 -2.97 37.55
CA ILE A 726 -19.80 -3.21 38.90
C ILE A 726 -20.27 -4.58 39.41
N ALA A 727 -19.71 -5.01 40.54
CA ALA A 727 -20.30 -6.08 41.33
C ALA A 727 -21.21 -5.47 42.40
N ASN A 728 -22.51 -5.80 42.38
CA ASN A 728 -23.43 -5.37 43.43
C ASN A 728 -22.99 -5.91 44.79
N PHE A 729 -23.31 -5.17 45.85
CA PHE A 729 -23.12 -5.61 47.23
C PHE A 729 -24.32 -5.15 48.07
N PRO A 730 -24.91 -6.02 48.92
CA PRO A 730 -24.39 -7.33 49.37
C PRO A 730 -24.72 -8.54 48.48
N GLN A 731 -25.46 -8.39 47.37
CA GLN A 731 -25.88 -9.53 46.54
C GLN A 731 -24.73 -10.15 45.76
N LEU A 732 -24.53 -11.45 45.94
CA LEU A 732 -23.56 -12.23 45.17
C LEU A 732 -24.24 -12.78 43.91
N GLN A 733 -23.91 -12.23 42.74
CA GLN A 733 -24.63 -12.54 41.50
C GLN A 733 -23.75 -12.50 40.23
N THR A 734 -22.56 -13.09 40.30
CA THR A 734 -21.55 -13.10 39.22
C THR A 734 -22.11 -13.46 37.85
N ALA A 735 -22.99 -14.46 37.76
CA ALA A 735 -23.59 -14.89 36.49
C ALA A 735 -24.39 -13.76 35.82
N TYR A 736 -25.20 -13.04 36.60
CA TYR A 736 -26.00 -11.92 36.11
C TYR A 736 -25.12 -10.73 35.73
N ASN A 737 -24.11 -10.41 36.54
CA ASN A 737 -23.16 -9.33 36.26
C ASN A 737 -22.43 -9.57 34.95
N GLY A 738 -21.93 -10.80 34.74
CA GLY A 738 -21.28 -11.22 33.49
C GLY A 738 -22.23 -11.14 32.28
N ALA A 739 -23.47 -11.61 32.43
CA ALA A 739 -24.48 -11.51 31.38
C ALA A 739 -24.75 -10.06 30.98
N LYS A 740 -24.93 -9.14 31.94
CA LYS A 740 -25.20 -7.73 31.66
C LYS A 740 -23.98 -6.99 31.12
N ALA A 741 -22.77 -7.36 31.51
CA ALA A 741 -21.55 -6.86 30.86
C ALA A 741 -21.46 -7.30 29.39
N ALA A 742 -21.81 -8.55 29.09
CA ALA A 742 -21.85 -9.07 27.72
C ALA A 742 -22.85 -8.29 26.85
N VAL A 743 -24.05 -8.00 27.36
CA VAL A 743 -25.06 -7.19 26.64
C VAL A 743 -24.56 -5.79 26.33
N ARG A 744 -23.90 -5.11 27.28
CA ARG A 744 -23.32 -3.77 27.03
C ARG A 744 -22.30 -3.80 25.90
N HIS A 745 -21.39 -4.77 25.92
CA HIS A 745 -20.35 -4.88 24.89
C HIS A 745 -20.94 -5.33 23.55
N MET A 746 -21.98 -6.17 23.57
CA MET A 746 -22.72 -6.58 22.37
C MET A 746 -23.27 -5.35 21.63
N CYS A 747 -23.91 -4.41 22.32
CA CYS A 747 -24.38 -3.18 21.69
C CYS A 747 -23.26 -2.34 21.06
N LYS A 748 -22.06 -2.31 21.68
CA LYS A 748 -20.88 -1.64 21.09
C LYS A 748 -20.43 -2.29 19.80
N SER A 749 -20.36 -3.62 19.76
CA SER A 749 -19.98 -4.36 18.54
C SER A 749 -21.03 -4.20 17.45
N LEU A 750 -22.31 -4.36 17.78
CA LEU A 750 -23.41 -4.22 16.82
C LEU A 750 -23.48 -2.81 16.22
N ALA A 751 -23.16 -1.78 17.00
CA ALA A 751 -23.11 -0.40 16.50
C ALA A 751 -22.10 -0.20 15.37
N LEU A 752 -20.98 -0.91 15.43
CA LEU A 752 -19.98 -0.93 14.36
C LEU A 752 -20.50 -1.68 13.13
N GLU A 753 -21.08 -2.86 13.34
CA GLU A 753 -21.59 -3.72 12.27
C GLU A 753 -22.79 -3.11 11.52
N TRP A 754 -23.59 -2.29 12.19
CA TRP A 754 -24.89 -1.84 11.68
C TRP A 754 -24.94 -0.40 11.18
N VAL A 755 -23.83 0.35 11.22
CA VAL A 755 -23.76 1.81 11.02
C VAL A 755 -24.52 2.34 9.77
N GLN A 756 -24.68 1.51 8.73
CA GLN A 756 -25.39 1.88 7.49
C GLN A 756 -26.91 1.74 7.55
N PHE A 757 -27.48 0.99 8.50
CA PHE A 757 -28.89 0.65 8.52
C PHE A 757 -29.55 0.67 9.90
N ALA A 758 -28.80 0.65 11.00
CA ALA A 758 -29.35 0.74 12.35
C ALA A 758 -28.36 1.29 13.38
N ARG A 759 -28.89 1.70 14.53
CA ARG A 759 -28.13 2.07 15.73
C ARG A 759 -28.34 0.99 16.79
N ALA A 760 -27.32 0.76 17.62
CA ALA A 760 -27.41 -0.15 18.75
C ALA A 760 -26.86 0.52 20.00
N ASN A 761 -27.67 0.61 21.06
CA ASN A 761 -27.30 1.22 22.33
C ASN A 761 -27.84 0.38 23.48
N SER A 762 -27.28 0.58 24.68
CA SER A 762 -27.81 -0.03 25.90
C SER A 762 -28.19 1.01 26.94
N ILE A 763 -29.15 0.65 27.80
CA ILE A 763 -29.44 1.35 29.04
C ILE A 763 -29.08 0.41 30.19
N SER A 764 -28.40 0.95 31.20
CA SER A 764 -27.94 0.25 32.39
C SER A 764 -28.65 0.80 33.64
N PRO A 765 -29.86 0.32 33.97
CA PRO A 765 -30.57 0.75 35.17
C PRO A 765 -29.90 0.25 36.45
N GLY A 766 -30.08 1.00 37.53
CA GLY A 766 -29.77 0.56 38.90
C GLY A 766 -30.92 -0.20 39.56
N TYR A 767 -31.15 0.04 40.85
CA TYR A 767 -32.29 -0.55 41.56
C TYR A 767 -33.57 0.19 41.20
N ILE A 768 -34.44 -0.47 40.42
CA ILE A 768 -35.72 0.07 39.95
C ILE A 768 -36.87 -0.70 40.58
N ARG A 769 -37.82 0.02 41.18
CA ARG A 769 -38.99 -0.53 41.81
C ARG A 769 -39.93 -1.12 40.77
N THR A 770 -39.91 -2.44 40.66
CA THR A 770 -40.75 -3.21 39.72
C THR A 770 -41.47 -4.33 40.47
N GLU A 771 -42.54 -4.87 39.89
CA GLU A 771 -43.26 -6.03 40.45
C GLU A 771 -42.34 -7.23 40.70
N ILE A 772 -41.27 -7.37 39.92
CA ILE A 772 -40.25 -8.41 40.06
C ILE A 772 -39.43 -8.22 41.35
N SER A 773 -39.28 -7.00 41.88
CA SER A 773 -38.53 -6.73 43.13
C SER A 773 -39.33 -6.94 44.43
N ASN A 774 -40.60 -7.37 44.33
CA ASN A 774 -41.48 -7.54 45.49
C ASN A 774 -41.07 -8.69 46.43
N PHE A 775 -40.30 -9.66 45.95
CA PHE A 775 -39.81 -10.77 46.77
C PHE A 775 -38.60 -10.42 47.65
N VAL A 776 -37.99 -9.24 47.44
CA VAL A 776 -36.76 -8.85 48.15
C VAL A 776 -37.11 -8.32 49.55
N PRO A 777 -36.47 -8.83 50.62
CA PRO A 777 -36.67 -8.35 51.99
C PRO A 777 -36.38 -6.85 52.18
N ASP A 778 -37.11 -6.20 53.08
CA ASP A 778 -37.03 -4.75 53.31
C ASP A 778 -35.69 -4.28 53.88
N ASP A 779 -35.02 -5.13 54.67
CA ASP A 779 -33.67 -4.90 55.20
C ASP A 779 -32.62 -4.88 54.08
N ILE A 780 -32.77 -5.77 53.10
CA ILE A 780 -31.94 -5.78 51.90
C ILE A 780 -32.17 -4.51 51.06
N LYS A 781 -33.44 -4.11 50.87
CA LYS A 781 -33.76 -2.85 50.19
C LYS A 781 -33.22 -1.62 50.92
N ALA A 782 -33.21 -1.64 52.26
CA ALA A 782 -32.57 -0.58 53.06
C ALA A 782 -31.07 -0.50 52.77
N SER A 783 -30.36 -1.64 52.73
CA SER A 783 -28.93 -1.68 52.41
C SER A 783 -28.58 -1.15 51.02
N TRP A 784 -29.50 -1.25 50.06
CA TRP A 784 -29.36 -0.63 48.74
C TRP A 784 -29.48 0.88 48.83
N ARG A 785 -30.51 1.39 49.51
CA ARG A 785 -30.74 2.83 49.68
C ARG A 785 -29.55 3.52 50.32
N ASP A 786 -28.89 2.88 51.30
CA ASP A 786 -27.69 3.42 51.95
C ASP A 786 -26.49 3.58 51.01
N LYS A 787 -26.52 2.91 49.84
CA LYS A 787 -25.45 2.92 48.84
C LYS A 787 -25.81 3.71 47.57
N ILE A 788 -27.07 4.08 47.40
CA ILE A 788 -27.53 4.93 46.30
C ILE A 788 -27.41 6.39 46.78
N PRO A 789 -26.60 7.25 46.15
CA PRO A 789 -26.52 8.67 46.52
C PRO A 789 -27.87 9.40 46.50
N MET A 790 -28.78 9.05 45.59
CA MET A 790 -30.16 9.57 45.59
C MET A 790 -31.05 9.03 46.73
N GLY A 791 -30.58 8.06 47.51
CA GLY A 791 -31.24 7.54 48.72
C GLY A 791 -32.53 6.75 48.49
N ARG A 792 -32.87 6.43 47.24
CA ARG A 792 -34.11 5.74 46.87
C ARG A 792 -33.92 4.83 45.66
N GLU A 793 -34.85 3.90 45.49
CA GLU A 793 -35.03 3.17 44.24
C GLU A 793 -35.57 4.13 43.15
N GLY A 794 -35.24 3.83 41.89
CA GLY A 794 -35.84 4.50 40.75
C GLY A 794 -37.22 3.94 40.40
N GLU A 795 -38.06 4.72 39.74
CA GLU A 795 -39.32 4.25 39.16
C GLU A 795 -39.17 3.93 37.68
N PRO A 796 -39.92 2.96 37.13
CA PRO A 796 -39.87 2.64 35.70
C PRO A 796 -40.08 3.83 34.77
N ILE A 797 -40.93 4.79 35.15
CA ILE A 797 -41.21 6.00 34.38
C ILE A 797 -39.96 6.89 34.20
N GLU A 798 -39.02 6.86 35.15
CA GLU A 798 -37.79 7.67 35.08
C GLU A 798 -36.81 7.17 34.01
N LEU A 799 -37.00 5.94 33.51
CA LEU A 799 -36.21 5.39 32.41
C LEU A 799 -36.78 5.76 31.03
N VAL A 800 -38.08 6.04 30.94
CA VAL A 800 -38.80 6.19 29.66
C VAL A 800 -38.19 7.28 28.78
N GLY A 801 -37.75 8.40 29.38
CA GLY A 801 -37.10 9.48 28.64
C GLY A 801 -35.82 9.03 27.91
N ALA A 802 -35.01 8.17 28.53
CA ALA A 802 -33.79 7.62 27.92
C ALA A 802 -34.11 6.63 26.80
N TYR A 803 -35.10 5.75 27.00
CA TYR A 803 -35.57 4.85 25.94
C TYR A 803 -36.11 5.64 24.74
N LEU A 804 -36.94 6.65 24.99
CA LEU A 804 -37.51 7.51 23.93
C LEU A 804 -36.42 8.28 23.18
N TYR A 805 -35.42 8.81 23.89
CA TYR A 805 -34.26 9.42 23.27
C TYR A 805 -33.58 8.45 22.30
N LEU A 806 -33.24 7.23 22.74
CA LEU A 806 -32.53 6.25 21.92
C LEU A 806 -33.39 5.67 20.76
N ALA A 807 -34.70 5.56 20.95
CA ALA A 807 -35.63 5.10 19.91
C ALA A 807 -35.84 6.12 18.78
N SER A 808 -35.76 7.42 19.11
CA SER A 808 -36.16 8.50 18.21
C SER A 808 -34.99 9.08 17.42
N ASP A 809 -35.29 10.07 16.58
CA ASP A 809 -34.30 10.77 15.76
C ASP A 809 -33.51 11.81 16.58
N ALA A 810 -33.90 12.06 17.83
CA ALA A 810 -33.19 12.91 18.79
C ALA A 810 -31.77 12.40 19.11
N SER A 811 -31.50 11.12 18.84
CA SER A 811 -30.22 10.46 19.07
C SER A 811 -29.59 9.93 17.77
N SER A 812 -29.88 10.54 16.62
CA SER A 812 -29.47 10.02 15.30
C SER A 812 -27.95 9.82 15.15
N TYR A 813 -27.15 10.47 16.00
CA TYR A 813 -25.70 10.36 16.07
C TYR A 813 -25.18 9.62 17.32
N THR A 814 -26.06 8.91 18.02
CA THR A 814 -25.73 8.11 19.22
C THR A 814 -25.87 6.63 18.89
N THR A 815 -24.74 5.93 18.82
CA THR A 815 -24.67 4.48 18.63
C THR A 815 -23.46 3.94 19.38
N GLY A 816 -23.54 2.70 19.88
CA GLY A 816 -22.49 2.05 20.66
C GLY A 816 -22.32 2.63 22.06
N THR A 817 -23.31 3.37 22.56
CA THR A 817 -23.25 3.98 23.88
C THR A 817 -24.05 3.21 24.90
N ASP A 818 -23.73 3.42 26.17
CA ASP A 818 -24.42 2.83 27.30
C ASP A 818 -24.83 3.92 28.31
N PHE A 819 -26.11 4.01 28.60
CA PHE A 819 -26.68 5.03 29.50
C PHE A 819 -26.86 4.45 30.90
N LEU A 820 -26.04 4.89 31.84
CA LEU A 820 -26.16 4.50 33.24
C LEU A 820 -27.24 5.34 33.94
N ILE A 821 -28.24 4.68 34.53
CA ILE A 821 -29.36 5.31 35.24
C ILE A 821 -29.59 4.58 36.57
N ASP A 822 -28.77 4.90 37.57
CA ASP A 822 -28.65 4.11 38.80
C ASP A 822 -28.74 4.94 40.09
N GLY A 823 -29.19 6.20 40.00
CA GLY A 823 -29.25 7.11 41.15
C GLY A 823 -27.88 7.48 41.73
N GLY A 824 -26.81 7.32 40.93
CA GLY A 824 -25.43 7.60 41.30
C GLY A 824 -24.70 6.42 41.94
N TYR A 825 -25.26 5.21 41.92
CA TYR A 825 -24.69 4.05 42.61
C TYR A 825 -23.26 3.72 42.18
N CYS A 826 -22.94 3.81 40.88
CA CYS A 826 -21.59 3.51 40.37
C CYS A 826 -20.60 4.69 40.46
N ILE A 827 -20.97 5.84 41.04
CA ILE A 827 -20.07 7.00 41.14
C ILE A 827 -18.94 6.79 42.16
N PRO A 828 -19.23 6.34 43.41
CA PRO A 828 -18.19 6.04 44.39
C PRO A 828 -17.33 4.87 43.94
#